data_AF-A0AAJ8LN41-F1
#
_entry.id   AF-A0AAJ8LN41-F1
#
_cell.length_a   1.000
_cell.length_b   1.000
_cell.length_c   1.000
_cell.angle_alpha   90.00
_cell.angle_beta   90.00
_cell.angle_gamma   90.00
#
_symmetry.space_group_name_H-M   'P 1'
#
loop_
_entity.id
_entity.type
_entity.pdbx_description
1 polymer ?
#
loop_
_entity_poly.entity_id
_entity_poly.type
_entity_poly.pdbx_seq_one_letter_code
_entity_poly.pdbx_strand_id
1 'polypeptide(L)'
;MSTKSDTIVASKEQSYDFFFYGTLAVPVILQRVLGHKGDSLTFQDAILPNFTRHRVKGETYPAIVETKLLANNEIDGNTRGTLVRGLNYADVTALDLFEGTEYKRVQLPVRALGDQSPIKKLPEVLANPTARAAALDKENGVQEGDTTDAWAYVWSDPLERLEPGIWGFEEFIKAKSSLWKDLPSDWFTDVERHRGSSEDSDGDESKIEGKTVEGSPEFGHDMLKYWKFNGYVNLNHGSYGSPPRPVIEYMRELSDQIEGNPDLFMRRTYFALLDQVREETAALIGAVKDEVVIVPNTTHGVNNVVTNLEWNDGDIIINYATTYGAVAQTLKYLADTHPNIRVETINVNFPTSHASIVQATDDLLGKYNEVAGPNYTGQSKATGKKPDERVKLVLVDAIASNPGVIFPWEAIVGTCKKYGVISVVDAAHAIGQIKTDVKKADPDFWVSNCHKWLLSHRGGAVLYVPTRNQHLIRSTFPTSAGYESTRYPTPGANRKWEWASQYTWTGTVDWAPYFSVIKALEFRRSIGGEDRIMNYTHTLAVEGAKRVRKIWGTQIMENSDGELTASMCNVEIPYASSPKDVPEQLLQQRYIDDELFKANTFIAAFRHDGKWWARFSAQVWNDLSDFEYAAKVLLRIGKEVQEGKYKKQDISEAETKEQAKGLPAQDQ
;
A
#
# COMPACT_ATOMS: atom_id res chain seq x y z
N MET A 1 -31.13 25.96 -13.51
CA MET A 1 -30.62 26.43 -12.21
C MET A 1 -29.15 26.01 -12.13
N SER A 2 -28.27 26.94 -11.77
CA SER A 2 -26.83 26.70 -11.62
C SER A 2 -26.60 25.70 -10.49
N THR A 3 -25.96 24.57 -10.78
CA THR A 3 -25.41 23.67 -9.76
C THR A 3 -24.00 24.17 -9.45
N LYS A 4 -23.79 24.64 -8.23
CA LYS A 4 -22.45 24.95 -7.71
C LYS A 4 -21.74 23.63 -7.43
N SER A 5 -20.57 23.41 -8.02
CA SER A 5 -19.64 22.38 -7.59
C SER A 5 -18.68 23.01 -6.58
N ASP A 6 -18.84 22.71 -5.29
CA ASP A 6 -17.84 23.05 -4.30
C ASP A 6 -16.74 21.99 -4.32
N THR A 7 -15.56 22.38 -4.79
CA THR A 7 -14.30 21.70 -4.44
C THR A 7 -14.08 21.91 -2.95
N ILE A 8 -14.19 20.86 -2.14
CA ILE A 8 -13.96 20.98 -0.69
C ILE A 8 -12.45 21.14 -0.45
N VAL A 9 -12.03 22.36 -0.11
CA VAL A 9 -10.69 22.66 0.39
C VAL A 9 -10.68 22.37 1.90
N ALA A 10 -9.65 21.69 2.39
CA ALA A 10 -9.47 21.45 3.82
C ALA A 10 -9.37 22.79 4.58
N SER A 11 -10.42 23.16 5.32
CA SER A 11 -10.37 24.22 6.33
C SER A 11 -11.15 23.77 7.56
N LYS A 12 -10.64 24.14 8.75
CA LYS A 12 -11.24 23.81 10.05
C LYS A 12 -12.67 24.37 10.16
N GLU A 13 -13.53 23.61 10.84
CA GLU A 13 -14.88 23.96 11.34
C GLU A 13 -16.08 23.94 10.36
N GLN A 14 -15.99 23.30 9.18
CA GLN A 14 -17.21 23.08 8.39
C GLN A 14 -17.95 21.81 8.82
N SER A 15 -19.25 21.95 9.10
CA SER A 15 -20.16 20.86 9.38
C SER A 15 -21.07 20.59 8.16
N TYR A 16 -21.35 19.31 7.90
CA TYR A 16 -22.13 18.84 6.77
C TYR A 16 -23.38 18.10 7.24
N ASP A 17 -24.48 18.35 6.55
CA ASP A 17 -25.76 17.68 6.75
C ASP A 17 -26.00 16.70 5.61
N PHE A 18 -26.32 15.45 5.93
CA PHE A 18 -26.54 14.38 4.96
C PHE A 18 -27.89 13.70 5.13
N PHE A 19 -28.51 13.35 4.02
CA PHE A 19 -29.70 12.52 3.96
C PHE A 19 -29.36 11.11 3.48
N PHE A 20 -29.66 10.13 4.33
CA PHE A 20 -29.43 8.71 4.07
C PHE A 20 -30.75 7.96 3.92
N TYR A 21 -30.86 7.09 2.92
CA TYR A 21 -32.11 6.42 2.55
C TYR A 21 -31.98 4.88 2.43
N GLY A 22 -30.78 4.36 2.74
CA GLY A 22 -30.42 2.94 2.69
C GLY A 22 -29.86 2.42 4.02
N THR A 23 -28.79 1.62 3.99
CA THR A 23 -28.15 1.05 5.19
C THR A 23 -27.63 2.13 6.14
N LEU A 24 -27.07 3.22 5.62
CA LEU A 24 -26.58 4.36 6.39
C LEU A 24 -27.68 5.13 7.14
N ALA A 25 -28.95 4.90 6.82
CA ALA A 25 -30.06 5.44 7.60
C ALA A 25 -30.12 4.84 9.02
N VAL A 26 -29.41 3.72 9.26
CA VAL A 26 -29.30 3.03 10.53
C VAL A 26 -28.09 3.57 11.32
N PRO A 27 -28.29 4.21 12.48
CA PRO A 27 -27.21 4.90 13.21
C PRO A 27 -26.00 4.03 13.58
N VAL A 28 -26.21 2.77 13.95
CA VAL A 28 -25.10 1.84 14.28
C VAL A 28 -24.21 1.54 13.06
N ILE A 29 -24.81 1.43 11.88
CA ILE A 29 -24.07 1.23 10.63
C ILE A 29 -23.30 2.50 10.28
N LEU A 30 -23.95 3.67 10.37
CA LEU A 30 -23.31 4.95 10.12
C LEU A 30 -22.10 5.18 11.05
N GLN A 31 -22.25 5.03 12.37
CA GLN A 31 -21.14 5.17 13.33
C GLN A 31 -19.93 4.28 12.95
N ARG A 32 -20.20 3.09 12.44
CA ARG A 32 -19.16 2.15 12.02
C ARG A 32 -18.42 2.64 10.78
N VAL A 33 -19.16 3.12 9.77
CA VAL A 33 -18.59 3.70 8.53
C VAL A 33 -17.77 4.94 8.83
N LEU A 34 -18.23 5.80 9.74
CA LEU A 34 -17.51 7.00 10.13
C LEU A 34 -16.27 6.70 10.99
N GLY A 35 -16.18 5.52 11.60
CA GLY A 35 -15.07 5.16 12.50
C GLY A 35 -15.13 5.84 13.87
N HIS A 36 -16.26 6.45 14.26
CA HIS A 36 -16.44 7.07 15.57
C HIS A 36 -17.90 6.97 16.07
N LYS A 37 -18.10 7.18 17.38
CA LYS A 37 -19.41 6.99 18.05
C LYS A 37 -20.48 8.03 17.69
N GLY A 38 -20.20 8.99 16.81
CA GLY A 38 -21.18 10.02 16.45
C GLY A 38 -21.73 10.83 17.62
N ASP A 39 -20.98 11.00 18.72
CA ASP A 39 -21.44 11.73 19.92
C ASP A 39 -21.86 13.18 19.62
N SER A 40 -21.33 13.77 18.54
CA SER A 40 -21.63 15.11 18.04
C SER A 40 -22.75 15.15 16.99
N LEU A 41 -23.28 14.00 16.56
CA LEU A 41 -24.26 13.91 15.47
C LEU A 41 -25.69 13.95 15.99
N THR A 42 -26.56 14.58 15.22
CA THR A 42 -28.01 14.57 15.46
C THR A 42 -28.74 13.92 14.29
N PHE A 43 -29.79 13.18 14.60
CA PHE A 43 -30.57 12.39 13.65
C PHE A 43 -32.01 12.86 13.67
N GLN A 44 -32.61 12.97 12.49
CA GLN A 44 -33.99 13.38 12.30
C GLN A 44 -34.58 12.56 11.16
N ASP A 45 -35.83 12.13 11.28
CA ASP A 45 -36.50 11.48 10.15
C ASP A 45 -36.75 12.52 9.06
N ALA A 46 -36.77 12.12 7.80
CA ALA A 46 -36.89 13.07 6.70
C ALA A 46 -37.43 12.45 5.41
N ILE A 47 -37.95 13.30 4.53
CA ILE A 47 -38.39 12.94 3.18
C ILE A 47 -37.56 13.72 2.16
N LEU A 48 -37.06 13.01 1.16
CA LEU A 48 -36.49 13.57 -0.06
C LEU A 48 -37.57 13.58 -1.17
N PRO A 49 -38.09 14.75 -1.56
CA PRO A 49 -39.15 14.86 -2.57
C PRO A 49 -38.63 14.68 -3.99
N ASN A 50 -39.46 14.12 -4.87
CA ASN A 50 -39.21 13.80 -6.28
C ASN A 50 -38.12 12.76 -6.55
N PHE A 51 -37.79 11.94 -5.54
CA PHE A 51 -36.90 10.80 -5.69
C PHE A 51 -37.63 9.52 -5.33
N THR A 52 -37.35 8.47 -6.08
CA THR A 52 -37.80 7.10 -5.80
C THR A 52 -36.61 6.22 -5.50
N ARG A 53 -36.77 5.32 -4.53
CA ARG A 53 -35.77 4.30 -4.20
C ARG A 53 -36.00 3.04 -5.01
N HIS A 54 -34.95 2.50 -5.58
CA HIS A 54 -34.96 1.28 -6.39
C HIS A 54 -33.92 0.29 -5.87
N ARG A 55 -34.12 -0.98 -6.19
CA ARG A 55 -33.14 -2.03 -5.93
C ARG A 55 -32.12 -2.08 -7.05
N VAL A 56 -30.84 -2.15 -6.69
CA VAL A 56 -29.77 -2.45 -7.65
C VAL A 56 -29.79 -3.95 -7.96
N LYS A 57 -29.84 -4.32 -9.24
CA LYS A 57 -29.96 -5.72 -9.68
C LYS A 57 -28.81 -6.57 -9.15
N GLY A 58 -29.15 -7.71 -8.55
CA GLY A 58 -28.15 -8.64 -7.97
C GLY A 58 -27.59 -8.19 -6.62
N GLU A 59 -27.91 -6.98 -6.18
CA GLU A 59 -27.33 -6.37 -4.99
C GLU A 59 -28.35 -6.26 -3.85
N THR A 60 -27.80 -5.90 -2.69
CA THR A 60 -28.57 -5.79 -1.45
C THR A 60 -28.67 -4.36 -0.95
N TYR A 61 -28.07 -3.39 -1.63
CA TYR A 61 -28.17 -1.96 -1.31
C TYR A 61 -29.10 -1.22 -2.29
N PRO A 62 -29.71 -0.10 -1.87
CA PRO A 62 -30.65 0.63 -2.71
C PRO A 62 -30.01 1.83 -3.42
N ALA A 63 -30.62 2.23 -4.53
CA ALA A 63 -30.32 3.44 -5.27
C ALA A 63 -31.49 4.44 -5.19
N ILE A 64 -31.22 5.76 -5.19
CA ILE A 64 -32.25 6.78 -5.45
C ILE A 64 -32.02 7.45 -6.80
N VAL A 65 -33.10 7.72 -7.51
CA VAL A 65 -33.12 8.45 -8.77
C VAL A 65 -34.25 9.46 -8.78
N GLU A 66 -34.09 10.55 -9.52
CA GLU A 66 -35.18 11.51 -9.71
C GLU A 66 -36.32 10.85 -10.47
N THR A 67 -37.54 10.98 -9.95
CA THR A 67 -38.72 10.28 -10.47
C THR A 67 -39.02 10.60 -11.94
N LYS A 68 -38.69 11.81 -12.40
CA LYS A 68 -38.84 12.24 -13.79
C LYS A 68 -37.93 11.50 -14.78
N LEU A 69 -36.88 10.81 -14.29
CA LEU A 69 -35.97 10.02 -15.12
C LEU A 69 -36.54 8.64 -15.46
N LEU A 70 -37.66 8.26 -14.83
CA LEU A 70 -38.31 6.98 -15.05
C LEU A 70 -39.39 7.10 -16.13
N ALA A 71 -39.47 6.10 -17.01
CA ALA A 71 -40.38 6.09 -18.16
C ALA A 71 -41.88 6.17 -17.80
N ASN A 72 -42.25 5.97 -16.53
CA ASN A 72 -43.61 6.10 -16.02
C ASN A 72 -43.72 7.29 -15.05
N ASN A 73 -44.07 8.46 -15.59
CA ASN A 73 -44.32 9.72 -14.86
C ASN A 73 -45.56 9.71 -13.94
N GLU A 74 -46.10 8.53 -13.57
CA GLU A 74 -47.29 8.39 -12.72
C GLU A 74 -46.97 8.04 -11.25
N ILE A 75 -45.70 7.93 -10.90
CA ILE A 75 -45.26 7.62 -9.53
C ILE A 75 -45.09 8.93 -8.75
N ASP A 76 -45.80 9.09 -7.62
CA ASP A 76 -45.51 10.15 -6.66
C ASP A 76 -44.20 9.83 -5.92
N GLY A 77 -43.13 10.54 -6.26
CA GLY A 77 -41.79 10.24 -5.77
C GLY A 77 -41.49 10.93 -4.45
N ASN A 78 -41.58 10.23 -3.33
CA ASN A 78 -41.12 10.74 -2.04
C ASN A 78 -40.32 9.65 -1.32
N THR A 79 -39.00 9.82 -1.19
CA THR A 79 -38.14 8.83 -0.51
C THR A 79 -37.93 9.21 0.94
N ARG A 80 -38.37 8.35 1.87
CA ARG A 80 -38.14 8.54 3.31
C ARG A 80 -36.77 8.00 3.73
N GLY A 81 -36.10 8.72 4.63
CA GLY A 81 -34.75 8.44 5.11
C GLY A 81 -34.41 9.20 6.38
N THR A 82 -33.13 9.22 6.78
CA THR A 82 -32.62 9.94 7.94
C THR A 82 -31.80 11.13 7.52
N LEU A 83 -32.13 12.30 8.03
CA LEU A 83 -31.27 13.47 7.99
C LEU A 83 -30.32 13.45 9.20
N VAL A 84 -29.02 13.48 8.92
CA VAL A 84 -27.94 13.47 9.90
C VAL A 84 -27.16 14.76 9.78
N ARG A 85 -26.97 15.45 10.90
CA ARG A 85 -26.23 16.72 10.97
C ARG A 85 -25.02 16.59 11.86
N GLY A 86 -24.02 17.44 11.63
CA GLY A 86 -22.81 17.47 12.45
C GLY A 86 -21.62 16.73 11.86
N LEU A 87 -21.71 16.25 10.61
CA LEU A 87 -20.61 15.51 9.98
C LEU A 87 -19.45 16.46 9.69
N ASN A 88 -18.22 16.02 9.88
CA ASN A 88 -17.02 16.79 9.54
C ASN A 88 -16.40 16.28 8.23
N TYR A 89 -15.32 16.93 7.78
CA TYR A 89 -14.65 16.56 6.52
C TYR A 89 -14.13 15.10 6.47
N ALA A 90 -13.61 14.58 7.58
CA ALA A 90 -13.15 13.20 7.66
C ALA A 90 -14.33 12.22 7.55
N ASP A 91 -15.46 12.56 8.18
CA ASP A 91 -16.70 11.77 8.10
C ASP A 91 -17.19 11.70 6.65
N VAL A 92 -17.21 12.84 5.96
CA VAL A 92 -17.58 12.93 4.54
C VAL A 92 -16.62 12.13 3.66
N THR A 93 -15.32 12.14 3.96
CA THR A 93 -14.33 11.33 3.22
C THR A 93 -14.59 9.83 3.41
N ALA A 94 -14.95 9.40 4.62
CA ALA A 94 -15.29 8.01 4.89
C ALA A 94 -16.58 7.59 4.16
N LEU A 95 -17.58 8.48 4.10
CA LEU A 95 -18.82 8.26 3.35
C LEU A 95 -18.58 8.16 1.84
N ASP A 96 -17.74 9.03 1.27
CA ASP A 96 -17.38 8.98 -0.16
C ASP A 96 -16.67 7.68 -0.53
N LEU A 97 -15.84 7.15 0.37
CA LEU A 97 -15.19 5.85 0.18
C LEU A 97 -16.19 4.69 0.28
N PHE A 98 -17.17 4.80 1.17
CA PHE A 98 -18.19 3.78 1.40
C PHE A 98 -19.18 3.65 0.23
N GLU A 99 -19.69 4.77 -0.26
CA GLU A 99 -20.70 4.79 -1.34
C GLU A 99 -20.07 4.47 -2.71
N GLY A 100 -18.76 4.69 -2.86
CA GLY A 100 -18.03 4.35 -4.09
C GLY A 100 -18.40 5.23 -5.28
N THR A 101 -18.15 4.74 -6.48
CA THR A 101 -18.32 5.50 -7.74
C THR A 101 -19.72 5.38 -8.36
N GLU A 102 -20.55 4.47 -7.85
CA GLU A 102 -21.92 4.23 -8.36
C GLU A 102 -22.89 5.36 -7.99
N TYR A 103 -22.49 6.24 -7.06
CA TYR A 103 -23.28 7.36 -6.58
C TYR A 103 -22.53 8.68 -6.71
N LYS A 104 -23.26 9.71 -7.13
CA LYS A 104 -22.81 11.09 -7.08
C LYS A 104 -23.35 11.74 -5.82
N ARG A 105 -22.47 12.40 -5.06
CA ARG A 105 -22.90 13.25 -3.96
C ARG A 105 -23.52 14.56 -4.50
N VAL A 106 -24.78 14.81 -4.17
CA VAL A 106 -25.56 15.98 -4.63
C VAL A 106 -26.24 16.64 -3.44
N GLN A 107 -26.26 17.97 -3.40
CA GLN A 107 -27.02 18.71 -2.39
C GLN A 107 -28.47 18.85 -2.85
N LEU A 108 -29.41 18.39 -2.03
CA LEU A 108 -30.83 18.30 -2.35
C LEU A 108 -31.70 18.86 -1.22
N PRO A 109 -32.87 19.45 -1.55
CA PRO A 109 -33.82 19.91 -0.55
C PRO A 109 -34.54 18.72 0.11
N VAL A 110 -34.36 18.58 1.42
CA VAL A 110 -34.89 17.49 2.23
C VAL A 110 -35.86 18.06 3.26
N ARG A 111 -37.05 17.47 3.36
CA ARG A 111 -38.08 17.85 4.35
C ARG A 111 -37.84 17.10 5.65
N ALA A 112 -37.55 17.83 6.72
CA ALA A 112 -37.39 17.25 8.04
C ALA A 112 -38.75 16.84 8.64
N LEU A 113 -38.77 15.74 9.38
CA LEU A 113 -39.94 15.19 10.08
C LEU A 113 -39.64 15.03 11.58
N GLY A 114 -40.51 15.59 12.42
CA GLY A 114 -40.38 15.50 13.89
C GLY A 114 -39.14 16.20 14.47
N ASP A 115 -38.78 15.88 15.71
CA ASP A 115 -37.66 16.51 16.42
C ASP A 115 -36.32 15.83 16.14
N GLN A 116 -35.24 16.62 16.04
CA GLN A 116 -33.87 16.09 15.97
C GLN A 116 -33.43 15.52 17.31
N SER A 117 -32.76 14.37 17.28
CA SER A 117 -32.32 13.64 18.48
C SER A 117 -30.84 13.27 18.41
N PRO A 118 -30.05 13.46 19.49
CA PRO A 118 -28.69 12.94 19.55
C PRO A 118 -28.72 11.41 19.69
N ILE A 119 -27.62 10.75 19.31
CA ILE A 119 -27.54 9.28 19.30
C ILE A 119 -27.98 8.61 20.62
N LYS A 120 -27.67 9.22 21.76
CA LYS A 120 -28.00 8.70 23.10
C LYS A 120 -29.49 8.79 23.47
N LYS A 121 -30.28 9.56 22.72
CA LYS A 121 -31.72 9.78 22.92
C LYS A 121 -32.51 9.52 21.64
N LEU A 122 -31.96 8.73 20.72
CA LEU A 122 -32.63 8.37 19.47
C LEU A 122 -33.99 7.69 19.77
N PRO A 123 -35.08 8.14 19.15
CA PRO A 123 -36.35 7.43 19.16
C PRO A 123 -36.15 5.99 18.68
N GLU A 124 -36.87 5.03 19.26
CA GLU A 124 -36.77 3.61 18.91
C GLU A 124 -36.96 3.35 17.41
N VAL A 125 -37.85 4.13 16.78
CA VAL A 125 -38.12 4.11 15.33
C VAL A 125 -36.90 4.46 14.48
N LEU A 126 -35.99 5.32 14.96
CA LEU A 126 -34.74 5.66 14.25
C LEU A 126 -33.57 4.76 14.66
N ALA A 127 -33.59 4.20 15.86
CA ALA A 127 -32.54 3.33 16.39
C ALA A 127 -32.62 1.89 15.86
N ASN A 128 -33.81 1.41 15.48
CA ASN A 128 -34.04 0.02 15.10
C ASN A 128 -34.65 -0.10 13.68
N PRO A 129 -33.98 -0.81 12.74
CA PRO A 129 -34.49 -0.97 11.37
C PRO A 129 -35.84 -1.67 11.26
N THR A 130 -36.13 -2.64 12.14
CA THR A 130 -37.41 -3.38 12.17
C THR A 130 -38.54 -2.52 12.72
N ALA A 131 -38.29 -1.74 13.77
CA ALA A 131 -39.25 -0.77 14.29
C ALA A 131 -39.54 0.33 13.25
N ARG A 132 -38.51 0.74 12.50
CA ARG A 132 -38.64 1.70 11.41
C ARG A 132 -39.48 1.19 10.25
N ALA A 133 -39.25 -0.05 9.83
CA ALA A 133 -40.05 -0.71 8.80
C ALA A 133 -41.54 -0.76 9.20
N ALA A 134 -41.85 -1.06 10.46
CA ALA A 134 -43.22 -1.12 10.98
C ALA A 134 -43.90 0.25 11.20
N ALA A 135 -43.12 1.34 11.32
CA ALA A 135 -43.63 2.70 11.51
C ALA A 135 -44.06 3.37 10.19
N LEU A 136 -43.53 2.91 9.04
CA LEU A 136 -43.77 3.52 7.74
C LEU A 136 -45.19 3.34 7.20
N ASP A 137 -45.86 2.23 7.56
CA ASP A 137 -47.23 1.95 7.11
C ASP A 137 -48.31 2.70 7.90
N LYS A 138 -47.94 3.40 8.99
CA LYS A 138 -48.92 3.91 9.97
C LYS A 138 -49.20 5.40 9.94
N GLU A 139 -48.49 6.21 9.16
CA GLU A 139 -48.53 7.66 9.35
C GLU A 139 -49.00 8.46 8.15
N ASN A 140 -50.32 8.48 7.98
CA ASN A 140 -50.99 9.78 7.92
C ASN A 140 -50.75 10.50 9.26
N GLY A 141 -50.07 11.65 9.27
CA GLY A 141 -50.05 12.53 10.45
C GLY A 141 -48.69 12.90 11.07
N VAL A 142 -47.56 12.70 10.39
CA VAL A 142 -46.30 13.32 10.84
C VAL A 142 -46.33 14.82 10.57
N GLN A 143 -45.97 15.65 11.55
CA GLN A 143 -45.88 17.09 11.37
C GLN A 143 -44.72 17.40 10.40
N GLU A 144 -45.03 17.85 9.18
CA GLU A 144 -44.03 18.30 8.20
C GLU A 144 -43.29 19.53 8.75
N GLY A 145 -41.97 19.42 8.89
CA GLY A 145 -41.09 20.50 9.31
C GLY A 145 -40.49 21.26 8.14
N ASP A 146 -39.50 22.11 8.44
CA ASP A 146 -38.81 22.92 7.44
C ASP A 146 -38.02 22.09 6.42
N THR A 147 -37.91 22.61 5.20
CA THR A 147 -37.04 22.05 4.17
C THR A 147 -35.62 22.59 4.34
N THR A 148 -34.61 21.72 4.33
CA THR A 148 -33.20 22.08 4.41
C THR A 148 -32.41 21.41 3.29
N ASP A 149 -31.40 22.10 2.79
CA ASP A 149 -30.47 21.50 1.83
C ASP A 149 -29.52 20.54 2.55
N ALA A 150 -29.50 19.28 2.14
CA ALA A 150 -28.62 18.24 2.66
C ALA A 150 -27.96 17.48 1.53
N TRP A 151 -26.75 16.98 1.76
CA TRP A 151 -26.06 16.12 0.81
C TRP A 151 -26.69 14.73 0.80
N ALA A 152 -26.90 14.17 -0.37
CA ALA A 152 -27.32 12.80 -0.55
C ALA A 152 -26.49 12.16 -1.65
N TYR A 153 -26.25 10.86 -1.52
CA TYR A 153 -25.68 10.05 -2.59
C TYR A 153 -26.80 9.72 -3.56
N VAL A 154 -26.72 10.13 -4.82
CA VAL A 154 -27.74 9.86 -5.85
C VAL A 154 -27.13 8.92 -6.86
N TRP A 155 -27.88 7.92 -7.31
CA TRP A 155 -27.41 6.97 -8.30
C TRP A 155 -26.90 7.68 -9.55
N SER A 156 -25.67 7.37 -9.96
CA SER A 156 -25.03 7.96 -11.13
C SER A 156 -24.74 6.97 -12.25
N ASP A 157 -24.99 5.68 -12.02
CA ASP A 157 -24.80 4.62 -13.02
C ASP A 157 -26.05 4.41 -13.91
N PRO A 158 -25.99 3.58 -14.96
CA PRO A 158 -27.12 3.35 -15.87
C PRO A 158 -28.39 2.87 -15.14
N LEU A 159 -29.55 3.40 -15.53
CA LEU A 159 -30.85 3.06 -14.93
C LEU A 159 -31.23 1.60 -15.19
N GLU A 160 -30.64 0.97 -16.21
CA GLU A 160 -30.81 -0.44 -16.58
C GLU A 160 -30.30 -1.38 -15.47
N ARG A 161 -29.40 -0.92 -14.61
CA ARG A 161 -28.94 -1.69 -13.43
C ARG A 161 -29.95 -1.67 -12.28
N LEU A 162 -31.01 -0.87 -12.37
CA LEU A 162 -32.06 -0.80 -11.37
C LEU A 162 -33.22 -1.75 -11.71
N GLU A 163 -33.81 -2.36 -10.70
CA GLU A 163 -35.09 -3.05 -10.85
C GLU A 163 -36.20 -2.03 -11.14
N PRO A 164 -37.12 -2.31 -12.09
CA PRO A 164 -38.17 -1.35 -12.46
C PRO A 164 -39.14 -0.99 -11.32
N GLY A 165 -39.26 -1.85 -10.31
CA GLY A 165 -40.12 -1.62 -9.15
C GLY A 165 -39.52 -0.62 -8.18
N ILE A 166 -40.39 0.19 -7.56
CA ILE A 166 -40.01 1.01 -6.40
C ILE A 166 -39.73 0.07 -5.25
N TRP A 167 -38.57 0.19 -4.64
CA TRP A 167 -38.21 -0.63 -3.50
C TRP A 167 -38.64 0.06 -2.21
N GLY A 168 -39.71 -0.47 -1.61
CA GLY A 168 -40.20 -0.02 -0.31
C GLY A 168 -39.12 -0.17 0.77
N PHE A 169 -39.12 0.69 1.79
CA PHE A 169 -38.08 0.60 2.82
C PHE A 169 -38.30 -0.66 3.65
N GLU A 170 -39.56 -1.03 3.87
CA GLU A 170 -39.91 -2.32 4.48
C GLU A 170 -39.35 -3.49 3.69
N GLU A 171 -39.51 -3.50 2.37
CA GLU A 171 -38.97 -4.55 1.49
C GLU A 171 -37.44 -4.60 1.53
N PHE A 172 -36.79 -3.43 1.56
CA PHE A 172 -35.33 -3.31 1.73
C PHE A 172 -34.86 -3.90 3.06
N ILE A 173 -35.50 -3.50 4.17
CA ILE A 173 -35.17 -4.02 5.50
C ILE A 173 -35.45 -5.52 5.59
N LYS A 174 -36.56 -6.00 5.02
CA LYS A 174 -36.93 -7.42 5.01
C LYS A 174 -35.92 -8.26 4.24
N ALA A 175 -35.44 -7.79 3.09
CA ALA A 175 -34.40 -8.44 2.30
C ALA A 175 -33.05 -8.54 3.06
N LYS A 176 -32.79 -7.61 3.99
CA LYS A 176 -31.61 -7.61 4.86
C LYS A 176 -31.83 -8.31 6.20
N SER A 177 -33.08 -8.53 6.63
CA SER A 177 -33.41 -8.99 7.98
C SER A 177 -32.85 -10.37 8.34
N SER A 178 -32.70 -11.29 7.38
CA SER A 178 -32.05 -12.60 7.59
C SER A 178 -30.53 -12.49 7.72
N LEU A 179 -29.91 -11.48 7.11
CA LEU A 179 -28.48 -11.20 7.25
C LEU A 179 -28.14 -10.54 8.59
N TRP A 180 -29.13 -10.07 9.35
CA TRP A 180 -28.92 -9.25 10.56
C TRP A 180 -29.42 -9.89 11.87
N LYS A 181 -30.07 -11.05 11.81
CA LYS A 181 -30.77 -11.63 12.97
C LYS A 181 -29.88 -12.22 14.06
N ASP A 182 -28.63 -12.59 13.74
CA ASP A 182 -27.71 -13.29 14.64
C ASP A 182 -26.28 -12.72 14.59
N LEU A 183 -26.14 -11.40 14.47
CA LEU A 183 -24.83 -10.76 14.36
C LEU A 183 -24.09 -10.79 15.71
N PRO A 184 -22.95 -11.49 15.85
CA PRO A 184 -22.08 -11.31 17.01
C PRO A 184 -21.52 -9.88 17.03
N SER A 185 -21.09 -9.38 18.19
CA SER A 185 -20.66 -7.98 18.37
C SER A 185 -19.46 -7.55 17.51
N ASP A 186 -18.79 -8.52 16.89
CA ASP A 186 -17.62 -8.44 16.03
C ASP A 186 -17.94 -8.74 14.55
N TRP A 187 -19.21 -8.95 14.16
CA TRP A 187 -19.58 -9.38 12.80
C TRP A 187 -19.23 -8.38 11.68
N PHE A 188 -18.92 -7.13 12.01
CA PHE A 188 -18.44 -6.12 11.06
C PHE A 188 -17.05 -5.57 11.42
N THR A 189 -16.20 -6.38 12.05
CA THR A 189 -14.75 -6.18 12.00
C THR A 189 -14.26 -6.73 10.67
N ASP A 190 -13.93 -5.79 9.78
CA ASP A 190 -13.46 -6.01 8.41
C ASP A 190 -14.55 -6.54 7.45
N VAL A 191 -14.43 -6.19 6.16
CA VAL A 191 -15.31 -6.62 5.05
C VAL A 191 -16.60 -5.79 4.79
N GLU A 192 -16.45 -4.59 4.23
CA GLU A 192 -17.24 -4.21 3.02
C GLU A 192 -16.33 -3.89 1.82
N ARG A 193 -15.07 -4.34 1.88
CA ARG A 193 -14.27 -4.66 0.68
C ARG A 193 -14.81 -5.98 0.14
N HIS A 194 -15.34 -5.99 -1.09
CA HIS A 194 -15.78 -7.13 -1.92
C HIS A 194 -17.30 -7.20 -2.19
N ARG A 195 -17.75 -6.51 -3.26
CA ARG A 195 -18.73 -6.92 -4.32
C ARG A 195 -19.28 -5.64 -4.97
N GLY A 196 -19.43 -5.49 -6.28
CA GLY A 196 -19.24 -6.39 -7.42
C GLY A 196 -19.43 -5.59 -8.72
N SER A 197 -18.69 -6.01 -9.75
CA SER A 197 -18.67 -5.52 -11.13
C SER A 197 -19.99 -5.57 -11.89
N SER A 198 -20.23 -4.61 -12.80
CA SER A 198 -20.67 -4.75 -14.23
C SER A 198 -21.45 -3.48 -14.62
N GLU A 199 -21.04 -2.63 -15.56
CA GLU A 199 -20.83 -2.72 -17.03
C GLU A 199 -21.69 -1.61 -17.68
N ASP A 200 -21.06 -0.93 -18.65
CA ASP A 200 -21.56 -0.04 -19.71
C ASP A 200 -22.02 1.39 -19.38
N SER A 201 -21.10 2.36 -19.54
CA SER A 201 -21.42 3.57 -20.31
C SER A 201 -20.17 4.12 -21.03
N ASP A 202 -20.38 4.53 -22.28
CA ASP A 202 -19.42 4.88 -23.33
C ASP A 202 -18.43 6.03 -22.99
N GLY A 203 -17.45 5.74 -22.13
CA GLY A 203 -16.26 6.56 -21.90
C GLY A 203 -15.05 5.66 -21.74
N ASP A 204 -14.03 5.82 -22.59
CA ASP A 204 -12.75 5.08 -22.65
C ASP A 204 -12.48 4.12 -21.46
N GLU A 205 -12.94 2.86 -21.57
CA GLU A 205 -12.91 1.79 -20.55
C GLU A 205 -11.49 1.40 -20.06
N SER A 206 -10.46 2.08 -20.56
CA SER A 206 -9.06 1.87 -20.22
C SER A 206 -8.62 2.62 -18.96
N LYS A 207 -9.37 3.63 -18.50
CA LYS A 207 -8.93 4.53 -17.42
C LYS A 207 -9.61 4.23 -16.07
N ILE A 208 -8.82 4.26 -15.01
CA ILE A 208 -9.33 4.36 -13.64
C ILE A 208 -9.41 5.84 -13.30
N GLU A 209 -10.58 6.33 -12.92
CA GLU A 209 -10.75 7.72 -12.46
C GLU A 209 -10.06 7.90 -11.10
N GLY A 210 -8.84 8.44 -11.13
CA GLY A 210 -8.17 8.91 -9.91
C GLY A 210 -8.80 10.22 -9.40
N LYS A 211 -8.71 10.49 -8.10
CA LYS A 211 -9.10 11.80 -7.55
C LYS A 211 -8.42 12.93 -8.33
N THR A 212 -9.21 13.81 -8.92
CA THR A 212 -8.72 15.03 -9.57
C THR A 212 -8.44 16.09 -8.50
N VAL A 213 -7.31 16.78 -8.63
CA VAL A 213 -6.92 17.89 -7.76
C VAL A 213 -6.73 19.09 -8.67
N GLU A 214 -7.46 20.17 -8.41
CA GLU A 214 -7.38 21.39 -9.21
C GLU A 214 -5.91 21.87 -9.32
N GLY A 215 -5.47 22.17 -10.54
CA GLY A 215 -4.08 22.56 -10.84
C GLY A 215 -3.06 21.41 -10.92
N SER A 216 -3.47 20.16 -10.68
CA SER A 216 -2.60 18.97 -10.85
C SER A 216 -2.92 18.22 -12.16
N PRO A 217 -1.93 17.56 -12.79
CA PRO A 217 -2.18 16.74 -13.98
C PRO A 217 -3.07 15.52 -13.66
N GLU A 218 -3.78 15.03 -14.69
CA GLU A 218 -4.42 13.72 -14.67
C GLU A 218 -3.37 12.60 -14.75
N PHE A 219 -3.67 11.46 -14.11
CA PHE A 219 -2.85 10.26 -14.19
C PHE A 219 -3.25 9.38 -15.38
N GLY A 220 -2.43 8.39 -15.70
CA GLY A 220 -2.52 7.60 -16.93
C GLY A 220 -1.50 8.06 -17.97
N HIS A 221 -1.67 7.67 -19.24
CA HIS A 221 -0.66 7.88 -20.28
C HIS A 221 -0.26 9.35 -20.51
N ASP A 222 -1.09 10.33 -20.14
CA ASP A 222 -0.73 11.76 -20.20
C ASP A 222 0.47 12.12 -19.31
N MET A 223 0.74 11.33 -18.28
CA MET A 223 1.91 11.48 -17.44
C MET A 223 3.20 11.06 -18.16
N LEU A 224 3.15 10.23 -19.21
CA LEU A 224 4.33 9.75 -19.95
C LEU A 224 5.19 10.89 -20.52
N LYS A 225 4.62 12.09 -20.73
CA LYS A 225 5.39 13.29 -21.10
C LYS A 225 6.53 13.61 -20.14
N TYR A 226 6.38 13.24 -18.87
CA TYR A 226 7.39 13.40 -17.83
C TYR A 226 8.41 12.25 -17.80
N TRP A 227 8.30 11.21 -18.62
CA TRP A 227 9.31 10.15 -18.71
C TRP A 227 9.98 10.10 -20.09
N LYS A 228 11.05 9.31 -20.17
CA LYS A 228 11.86 9.13 -21.39
C LYS A 228 11.60 7.79 -22.07
N PHE A 229 10.52 7.09 -21.71
CA PHE A 229 10.16 5.82 -22.34
C PHE A 229 9.91 6.01 -23.84
N ASN A 230 10.39 5.07 -24.65
CA ASN A 230 10.21 5.09 -26.10
C ASN A 230 9.35 3.89 -26.51
N GLY A 231 8.03 4.06 -26.43
CA GLY A 231 7.05 3.00 -26.65
C GLY A 231 7.13 1.83 -25.65
N TYR A 232 7.93 1.98 -24.57
CA TYR A 232 8.15 0.94 -23.57
C TYR A 232 7.02 0.96 -22.55
N VAL A 233 6.25 -0.14 -22.45
CA VAL A 233 5.18 -0.31 -21.46
C VAL A 233 5.81 -0.81 -20.17
N ASN A 234 6.03 0.11 -19.23
CA ASN A 234 6.67 -0.20 -17.96
C ASN A 234 5.66 -0.68 -16.92
N LEU A 235 5.68 -1.98 -16.60
CA LEU A 235 4.92 -2.60 -15.51
C LEU A 235 5.83 -3.35 -14.52
N ASN A 236 7.12 -3.00 -14.47
CA ASN A 236 8.07 -3.52 -13.49
C ASN A 236 8.84 -2.38 -12.80
N HIS A 237 8.16 -1.27 -12.56
CA HIS A 237 8.74 -0.10 -11.88
C HIS A 237 9.36 -0.46 -10.52
N GLY A 238 8.78 -1.42 -9.80
CA GLY A 238 9.27 -1.86 -8.48
C GLY A 238 10.71 -2.40 -8.49
N SER A 239 11.29 -2.81 -9.63
CA SER A 239 12.67 -3.30 -9.68
C SER A 239 13.71 -2.18 -9.57
N TYR A 240 13.71 -1.23 -10.51
CA TYR A 240 14.79 -0.22 -10.63
C TYR A 240 14.29 1.23 -10.56
N GLY A 241 12.96 1.41 -10.53
CA GLY A 241 12.31 2.71 -10.68
C GLY A 241 12.63 3.43 -12.00
N SER A 242 12.09 4.63 -12.13
CA SER A 242 12.38 5.53 -13.26
C SER A 242 12.09 6.97 -12.85
N PRO A 243 13.09 7.86 -12.80
CA PRO A 243 12.88 9.24 -12.43
C PRO A 243 12.18 10.03 -13.56
N PRO A 244 11.32 11.00 -13.22
CA PRO A 244 10.72 11.88 -14.20
C PRO A 244 11.75 12.90 -14.71
N ARG A 245 11.47 13.52 -15.86
CA ARG A 245 12.34 14.47 -16.56
C ARG A 245 12.81 15.63 -15.66
N PRO A 246 11.96 16.27 -14.82
CA PRO A 246 12.44 17.32 -13.91
C PRO A 246 13.51 16.84 -12.93
N VAL A 247 13.46 15.58 -12.50
CA VAL A 247 14.48 14.98 -11.61
C VAL A 247 15.78 14.75 -12.38
N ILE A 248 15.69 14.27 -13.63
CA ILE A 248 16.86 14.07 -14.50
C ILE A 248 17.53 15.41 -14.85
N GLU A 249 16.74 16.44 -15.13
CA GLU A 249 17.22 17.79 -15.43
C GLU A 249 17.95 18.39 -14.23
N TYR A 250 17.34 18.32 -13.04
CA TYR A 250 17.99 18.74 -11.79
C TYR A 250 19.31 18.02 -11.53
N MET A 251 19.38 16.72 -11.81
CA MET A 251 20.64 15.99 -11.67
C MET A 251 21.73 16.48 -12.63
N ARG A 252 21.38 16.80 -13.87
CA ARG A 252 22.36 17.34 -14.84
C ARG A 252 22.86 18.70 -14.39
N GLU A 253 21.97 19.56 -13.91
CA GLU A 253 22.33 20.85 -13.33
C GLU A 253 23.27 20.68 -12.14
N LEU A 254 22.99 19.73 -11.24
CA LEU A 254 23.87 19.39 -10.13
C LEU A 254 25.22 18.84 -10.60
N SER A 255 25.26 17.97 -11.60
CA SER A 255 26.50 17.46 -12.17
C SER A 255 27.34 18.60 -12.77
N ASP A 256 26.73 19.50 -13.54
CA ASP A 256 27.42 20.68 -14.09
C ASP A 256 27.95 21.59 -12.97
N GLN A 257 27.19 21.75 -11.87
CA GLN A 257 27.64 22.49 -10.69
C GLN A 257 28.82 21.81 -9.97
N ILE A 258 28.78 20.49 -9.83
CA ILE A 258 29.85 19.68 -9.24
C ILE A 258 31.13 19.88 -10.06
N GLU A 259 31.07 19.71 -11.38
CA GLU A 259 32.24 19.81 -12.24
C GLU A 259 32.73 21.25 -12.45
N GLY A 260 31.84 22.24 -12.33
CA GLY A 260 32.21 23.66 -12.42
C GLY A 260 33.11 24.11 -11.27
N ASN A 261 32.99 23.51 -10.08
CA ASN A 261 33.91 23.73 -8.96
C ASN A 261 33.88 22.56 -7.95
N PRO A 262 34.60 21.46 -8.23
CA PRO A 262 34.50 20.23 -7.44
C PRO A 262 34.88 20.42 -5.97
N ASP A 263 35.96 21.16 -5.69
CA ASP A 263 36.41 21.40 -4.32
C ASP A 263 35.42 22.23 -3.51
N LEU A 264 34.80 23.26 -4.10
CA LEU A 264 33.76 24.03 -3.42
C LEU A 264 32.55 23.14 -3.13
N PHE A 265 32.10 22.37 -4.12
CA PHE A 265 30.93 21.52 -3.96
C PHE A 265 31.15 20.44 -2.90
N MET A 266 32.20 19.63 -3.08
CA MET A 266 32.52 18.46 -2.25
C MET A 266 33.00 18.82 -0.84
N ARG A 267 33.39 20.06 -0.58
CA ARG A 267 33.85 20.48 0.76
C ARG A 267 32.87 21.40 1.48
N ARG A 268 31.89 21.99 0.80
CA ARG A 268 30.99 23.01 1.39
C ARG A 268 29.56 22.88 0.92
N THR A 269 29.30 22.87 -0.39
CA THR A 269 27.95 23.01 -0.93
C THR A 269 27.05 21.82 -0.59
N TYR A 270 27.56 20.60 -0.71
CA TYR A 270 26.71 19.40 -0.60
C TYR A 270 26.11 19.18 0.80
N PHE A 271 26.70 19.74 1.86
CA PHE A 271 26.23 19.54 3.23
C PHE A 271 24.80 20.05 3.43
N ALA A 272 24.46 21.22 2.87
CA ALA A 272 23.10 21.77 2.96
C ALA A 272 22.09 20.90 2.21
N LEU A 273 22.47 20.34 1.05
CA LEU A 273 21.63 19.42 0.28
C LEU A 273 21.44 18.10 1.02
N LEU A 274 22.48 17.58 1.67
CA LEU A 274 22.41 16.35 2.46
C LEU A 274 21.45 16.53 3.65
N ASP A 275 21.55 17.65 4.36
CA ASP A 275 20.63 17.95 5.46
C ASP A 275 19.19 18.09 4.98
N GLN A 276 18.97 18.77 3.85
CA GLN A 276 17.63 18.89 3.26
C GLN A 276 17.03 17.54 2.89
N VAL A 277 17.78 16.65 2.23
CA VAL A 277 17.30 15.29 1.92
C VAL A 277 16.94 14.53 3.19
N ARG A 278 17.76 14.63 4.25
CA ARG A 278 17.50 13.96 5.54
C ARG A 278 16.24 14.51 6.21
N GLU A 279 16.01 15.82 6.19
CA GLU A 279 14.82 16.44 6.75
C GLU A 279 13.54 15.99 6.04
N GLU A 280 13.54 16.06 4.72
CA GLU A 280 12.40 15.70 3.88
C GLU A 280 12.07 14.19 3.98
N THR A 281 13.09 13.32 3.96
CA THR A 281 12.87 11.87 4.10
C THR A 281 12.48 11.46 5.51
N ALA A 282 12.99 12.13 6.56
CA ALA A 282 12.55 11.89 7.94
C ALA A 282 11.06 12.20 8.12
N ALA A 283 10.61 13.35 7.59
CA ALA A 283 9.24 13.79 7.69
C ALA A 283 8.25 12.80 7.05
N LEU A 284 8.61 12.20 5.90
CA LEU A 284 7.77 11.22 5.20
C LEU A 284 7.48 9.94 6.00
N ILE A 285 8.40 9.57 6.89
CA ILE A 285 8.28 8.33 7.68
C ILE A 285 7.97 8.60 9.16
N GLY A 286 7.73 9.86 9.54
CA GLY A 286 7.48 10.27 10.92
C GLY A 286 8.73 10.30 11.82
N ALA A 287 9.94 10.17 11.27
CA ALA A 287 11.19 10.22 12.02
C ALA A 287 11.65 11.68 12.27
N VAL A 288 12.74 11.84 13.03
CA VAL A 288 13.49 13.11 13.08
C VAL A 288 14.79 13.01 12.29
N LYS A 289 15.32 14.16 11.84
CA LYS A 289 16.54 14.24 11.01
C LYS A 289 17.71 13.42 11.55
N ASP A 290 17.97 13.50 12.85
CA ASP A 290 19.13 12.86 13.47
C ASP A 290 19.01 11.34 13.60
N GLU A 291 17.87 10.77 13.21
CA GLU A 291 17.63 9.34 13.15
C GLU A 291 17.66 8.79 11.72
N VAL A 292 17.91 9.63 10.72
CA VAL A 292 18.01 9.20 9.33
C VAL A 292 19.33 9.62 8.68
N VAL A 293 19.84 8.74 7.84
CA VAL A 293 20.98 9.00 6.93
C VAL A 293 20.66 8.45 5.55
N ILE A 294 21.39 8.93 4.54
CA ILE A 294 21.22 8.49 3.16
C ILE A 294 22.37 7.55 2.78
N VAL A 295 22.01 6.37 2.30
CA VAL A 295 22.94 5.31 1.86
C VAL A 295 22.69 4.96 0.39
N PRO A 296 23.62 4.30 -0.32
CA PRO A 296 23.47 4.02 -1.76
C PRO A 296 22.18 3.28 -2.15
N ASN A 297 21.78 2.28 -1.36
CA ASN A 297 20.60 1.43 -1.59
C ASN A 297 20.27 0.60 -0.33
N THR A 298 19.12 -0.06 -0.32
CA THR A 298 18.69 -0.90 0.81
C THR A 298 19.64 -2.05 1.12
N THR A 299 20.18 -2.73 0.11
CA THR A 299 21.16 -3.82 0.32
C THR A 299 22.37 -3.32 1.10
N HIS A 300 22.87 -2.13 0.77
CA HIS A 300 23.94 -1.47 1.49
C HIS A 300 23.54 -1.11 2.92
N GLY A 301 22.36 -0.53 3.14
CA GLY A 301 21.89 -0.16 4.48
C GLY A 301 21.71 -1.37 5.39
N VAL A 302 21.12 -2.46 4.88
CA VAL A 302 21.02 -3.73 5.63
C VAL A 302 22.41 -4.27 5.96
N ASN A 303 23.32 -4.35 4.99
CA ASN A 303 24.71 -4.76 5.23
C ASN A 303 25.36 -3.90 6.32
N ASN A 304 25.21 -2.58 6.24
CA ASN A 304 25.78 -1.69 7.23
C ASN A 304 25.23 -1.95 8.63
N VAL A 305 23.94 -2.26 8.78
CA VAL A 305 23.36 -2.64 10.07
C VAL A 305 23.92 -3.97 10.56
N VAL A 306 23.74 -5.05 9.80
CA VAL A 306 23.98 -6.41 10.32
C VAL A 306 25.47 -6.72 10.54
N THR A 307 26.37 -6.04 9.83
CA THR A 307 27.84 -6.18 10.01
C THR A 307 28.38 -5.37 11.19
N ASN A 308 27.60 -4.41 11.71
CA ASN A 308 27.98 -3.64 12.90
C ASN A 308 27.52 -4.29 14.21
N LEU A 309 26.53 -5.19 14.15
CA LEU A 309 26.08 -5.90 15.33
C LEU A 309 27.17 -6.84 15.83
N GLU A 310 27.41 -6.82 17.13
CA GLU A 310 28.24 -7.85 17.78
C GLU A 310 27.48 -9.17 17.72
N TRP A 311 28.17 -10.27 17.45
CA TRP A 311 27.56 -11.62 17.42
C TRP A 311 28.25 -12.47 18.48
N ASN A 312 27.48 -13.23 19.26
CA ASN A 312 28.05 -14.25 20.15
C ASN A 312 27.55 -15.63 19.78
N ASP A 313 28.29 -16.64 20.23
CA ASP A 313 27.93 -18.05 20.09
C ASP A 313 26.46 -18.29 20.49
N GLY A 314 25.78 -19.08 19.65
CA GLY A 314 24.38 -19.42 19.83
C GLY A 314 23.37 -18.38 19.32
N ASP A 315 23.82 -17.25 18.76
CA ASP A 315 22.91 -16.29 18.13
C ASP A 315 22.24 -16.88 16.89
N ILE A 316 20.94 -16.63 16.76
CA ILE A 316 20.11 -17.04 15.64
C ILE A 316 19.59 -15.78 14.95
N ILE A 317 19.73 -15.76 13.63
CA ILE A 317 19.12 -14.79 12.74
C ILE A 317 17.89 -15.45 12.11
N ILE A 318 16.73 -14.80 12.19
CA ILE A 318 15.53 -15.22 11.47
C ILE A 318 15.38 -14.38 10.21
N ASN A 319 15.05 -15.04 9.10
CA ASN A 319 14.52 -14.40 7.89
C ASN A 319 13.32 -15.19 7.35
N TYR A 320 12.72 -14.70 6.26
CA TYR A 320 11.61 -15.38 5.58
C TYR A 320 12.05 -15.96 4.24
N ALA A 321 11.41 -17.02 3.76
CA ALA A 321 11.76 -17.65 2.47
C ALA A 321 11.66 -16.68 1.27
N THR A 322 10.88 -15.61 1.40
CA THR A 322 10.70 -14.54 0.40
C THR A 322 11.69 -13.38 0.55
N THR A 323 12.58 -13.41 1.55
CA THR A 323 13.60 -12.37 1.78
C THR A 323 14.38 -12.10 0.50
N TYR A 324 14.62 -10.83 0.18
CA TYR A 324 15.36 -10.46 -1.02
C TYR A 324 16.71 -11.19 -1.11
N GLY A 325 17.01 -11.76 -2.29
CA GLY A 325 18.14 -12.68 -2.46
C GLY A 325 19.47 -12.13 -1.98
N ALA A 326 19.83 -10.88 -2.31
CA ALA A 326 21.09 -10.28 -1.86
C ALA A 326 21.16 -10.12 -0.34
N VAL A 327 20.03 -9.83 0.30
CA VAL A 327 19.93 -9.72 1.76
C VAL A 327 20.05 -11.11 2.39
N ALA A 328 19.35 -12.12 1.86
CA ALA A 328 19.51 -13.50 2.32
C ALA A 328 20.95 -14.01 2.20
N GLN A 329 21.66 -13.67 1.10
CA GLN A 329 23.08 -14.00 0.96
C GLN A 329 23.97 -13.25 1.95
N THR A 330 23.62 -12.02 2.32
CA THR A 330 24.32 -11.28 3.38
C THR A 330 24.24 -12.01 4.72
N LEU A 331 23.07 -12.57 5.06
CA LEU A 331 22.89 -13.34 6.30
C LEU A 331 23.70 -14.64 6.30
N LYS A 332 23.79 -15.32 5.15
CA LYS A 332 24.63 -16.52 4.99
C LYS A 332 26.12 -16.18 5.13
N TYR A 333 26.55 -15.09 4.50
CA TYR A 333 27.92 -14.60 4.65
C TYR A 333 28.27 -14.25 6.11
N LEU A 334 27.33 -13.70 6.87
CA LEU A 334 27.51 -13.49 8.31
C LEU A 334 27.72 -14.81 9.06
N ALA A 335 26.93 -15.85 8.75
CA ALA A 335 27.12 -17.18 9.34
C ALA A 335 28.46 -17.82 8.95
N ASP A 336 28.93 -17.62 7.73
CA ASP A 336 30.26 -18.09 7.29
C ASP A 336 31.40 -17.41 8.07
N THR A 337 31.24 -16.12 8.36
CA THR A 337 32.25 -15.33 9.10
C THR A 337 32.13 -15.43 10.61
N HIS A 338 31.02 -15.96 11.13
CA HIS A 338 30.74 -16.21 12.54
C HIS A 338 30.18 -17.63 12.70
N PRO A 339 31.01 -18.69 12.65
CA PRO A 339 30.55 -20.08 12.49
C PRO A 339 29.65 -20.61 13.63
N ASN A 340 29.56 -19.88 14.74
CA ASN A 340 28.72 -20.22 15.89
C ASN A 340 27.35 -19.51 15.89
N ILE A 341 27.04 -18.71 14.86
CA ILE A 341 25.69 -18.20 14.61
C ILE A 341 25.02 -19.01 13.51
N ARG A 342 23.68 -19.00 13.48
CA ARG A 342 22.91 -19.70 12.45
C ARG A 342 21.77 -18.85 11.90
N VAL A 343 21.38 -19.15 10.67
CA VAL A 343 20.22 -18.55 10.01
C VAL A 343 19.08 -19.56 10.01
N GLU A 344 17.92 -19.15 10.52
CA GLU A 344 16.66 -19.89 10.45
C GLU A 344 15.72 -19.16 9.49
N THR A 345 15.08 -19.92 8.61
CA THR A 345 14.15 -19.37 7.62
C THR A 345 12.73 -19.80 7.93
N ILE A 346 11.83 -18.83 8.09
CA ILE A 346 10.39 -19.08 8.15
C ILE A 346 9.90 -19.25 6.72
N ASN A 347 9.40 -20.44 6.40
CA ASN A 347 8.75 -20.70 5.13
C ASN A 347 7.36 -20.06 5.12
N VAL A 348 7.10 -19.20 4.13
CA VAL A 348 5.83 -18.50 3.94
C VAL A 348 5.37 -18.72 2.51
N ASN A 349 4.30 -19.50 2.36
CA ASN A 349 3.70 -19.75 1.06
C ASN A 349 2.48 -18.85 0.88
N PHE A 350 2.62 -17.86 0.01
CA PHE A 350 1.52 -17.00 -0.42
C PHE A 350 0.60 -17.67 -1.47
N PRO A 351 -0.71 -17.33 -1.48
CA PRO A 351 -1.37 -16.38 -0.57
C PRO A 351 -1.57 -16.94 0.86
N THR A 352 -1.31 -16.11 1.86
CA THR A 352 -1.54 -16.42 3.28
C THR A 352 -1.97 -15.17 4.05
N SER A 353 -2.58 -15.34 5.22
CA SER A 353 -3.01 -14.21 6.05
C SER A 353 -1.84 -13.59 6.82
N HIS A 354 -1.92 -12.29 7.08
CA HIS A 354 -0.96 -11.61 7.95
C HIS A 354 -0.91 -12.24 9.35
N ALA A 355 -2.07 -12.62 9.90
CA ALA A 355 -2.16 -13.33 11.17
C ALA A 355 -1.33 -14.62 11.21
N SER A 356 -1.33 -15.40 10.12
CA SER A 356 -0.54 -16.64 10.05
C SER A 356 0.97 -16.38 10.07
N ILE A 357 1.43 -15.32 9.38
CA ILE A 357 2.85 -14.93 9.37
C ILE A 357 3.29 -14.45 10.76
N VAL A 358 2.46 -13.65 11.42
CA VAL A 358 2.71 -13.18 12.79
C VAL A 358 2.76 -14.35 13.76
N GLN A 359 1.83 -15.30 13.68
CA GLN A 359 1.81 -16.49 14.53
C GLN A 359 3.05 -17.35 14.32
N ALA A 360 3.44 -17.64 13.08
CA ALA A 360 4.65 -18.40 12.79
C ALA A 360 5.92 -17.73 13.35
N THR A 361 5.95 -16.40 13.33
CA THR A 361 7.04 -15.61 13.93
C THR A 361 7.01 -15.71 15.46
N ASP A 362 5.84 -15.56 16.10
CA ASP A 362 5.69 -15.69 17.55
C ASP A 362 6.07 -17.09 18.05
N ASP A 363 5.66 -18.13 17.34
CA ASP A 363 5.98 -19.52 17.66
C ASP A 363 7.49 -19.78 17.58
N LEU A 364 8.15 -19.30 16.52
CA LEU A 364 9.58 -19.49 16.34
C LEU A 364 10.39 -18.70 17.37
N LEU A 365 9.99 -17.45 17.68
CA LEU A 365 10.62 -16.68 18.75
C LEU A 365 10.37 -17.33 20.12
N GLY A 366 9.15 -17.75 20.40
CA GLY A 366 8.77 -18.44 21.63
C GLY A 366 9.45 -19.80 21.81
N LYS A 367 9.90 -20.46 20.73
CA LYS A 367 10.71 -21.67 20.79
C LYS A 367 12.09 -21.40 21.43
N TYR A 368 12.73 -20.29 21.07
CA TYR A 368 14.11 -20.00 21.43
C TYR A 368 14.27 -19.00 22.58
N ASN A 369 13.37 -18.03 22.71
CA ASN A 369 13.53 -16.91 23.64
C ASN A 369 12.48 -16.94 24.75
N GLU A 370 12.87 -16.43 25.91
CA GLU A 370 11.95 -16.02 26.96
C GLU A 370 11.29 -14.68 26.60
N VAL A 371 10.09 -14.44 27.11
CA VAL A 371 9.44 -13.12 26.99
C VAL A 371 10.26 -12.09 27.76
N ALA A 372 10.56 -10.95 27.14
CA ALA A 372 11.34 -9.89 27.77
C ALA A 372 10.48 -9.13 28.80
N GLY A 373 10.93 -9.10 30.05
CA GLY A 373 10.27 -8.37 31.14
C GLY A 373 11.18 -7.31 31.77
N PRO A 374 10.85 -5.99 31.73
CA PRO A 374 9.75 -5.37 30.98
C PRO A 374 10.00 -5.35 29.45
N ASN A 375 8.94 -5.09 28.66
CA ASN A 375 8.96 -5.00 27.19
C ASN A 375 10.20 -4.23 26.69
N TYR A 376 10.78 -4.69 25.58
CA TYR A 376 12.00 -4.16 24.99
C TYR A 376 12.00 -2.63 24.85
N THR A 377 12.99 -1.97 25.44
CA THR A 377 13.18 -0.50 25.41
C THR A 377 14.33 -0.06 24.49
N GLY A 378 14.90 -0.98 23.70
CA GLY A 378 16.07 -0.72 22.83
C GLY A 378 17.37 -1.42 23.24
N GLN A 379 17.43 -2.03 24.42
CA GLN A 379 18.67 -2.60 24.95
C GLN A 379 18.49 -3.93 25.69
N SER A 380 17.28 -4.50 25.73
CA SER A 380 17.07 -5.78 26.41
C SER A 380 17.84 -6.87 25.66
N LYS A 381 18.68 -7.60 26.39
CA LYS A 381 19.42 -8.72 25.83
C LYS A 381 18.42 -9.84 25.53
N ALA A 382 18.33 -10.24 24.27
CA ALA A 382 17.62 -11.46 23.89
C ALA A 382 18.05 -12.59 24.84
N THR A 383 17.08 -13.16 25.55
CA THR A 383 17.34 -14.19 26.55
C THR A 383 16.86 -15.51 25.98
N GLY A 384 17.80 -16.39 25.67
CA GLY A 384 17.50 -17.73 25.22
C GLY A 384 16.91 -18.55 26.36
N LYS A 385 15.95 -19.43 26.05
CA LYS A 385 15.49 -20.48 26.96
C LYS A 385 16.60 -21.48 27.29
N LYS A 386 17.64 -21.54 26.47
CA LYS A 386 18.88 -22.26 26.73
C LYS A 386 20.08 -21.32 26.66
N PRO A 387 21.19 -21.63 27.35
CA PRO A 387 22.37 -20.77 27.39
C PRO A 387 23.04 -20.52 26.03
N ASP A 388 22.89 -21.45 25.09
CA ASP A 388 23.61 -21.56 23.82
C ASP A 388 22.71 -21.42 22.58
N GLU A 389 21.45 -21.02 22.74
CA GLU A 389 20.58 -20.67 21.62
C GLU A 389 19.63 -19.52 21.96
N ARG A 390 19.66 -18.47 21.15
CA ARG A 390 18.72 -17.35 21.24
C ARG A 390 18.55 -16.69 19.89
N VAL A 391 17.33 -16.32 19.55
CA VAL A 391 17.09 -15.42 18.43
C VAL A 391 17.50 -14.03 18.84
N LYS A 392 18.42 -13.45 18.07
CA LYS A 392 18.91 -12.09 18.30
C LYS A 392 18.32 -11.09 17.32
N LEU A 393 18.03 -11.53 16.10
CA LEU A 393 17.58 -10.66 15.02
C LEU A 393 16.48 -11.34 14.20
N VAL A 394 15.45 -10.58 13.85
CA VAL A 394 14.49 -10.91 12.79
C VAL A 394 14.67 -9.89 11.67
N LEU A 395 14.94 -10.38 10.46
CA LEU A 395 14.90 -9.58 9.25
C LEU A 395 13.56 -9.82 8.54
N VAL A 396 12.78 -8.76 8.39
CA VAL A 396 11.44 -8.80 7.80
C VAL A 396 11.33 -7.78 6.67
N ASP A 397 10.70 -8.16 5.57
CA ASP A 397 10.38 -7.20 4.51
C ASP A 397 9.16 -6.35 4.93
N ALA A 398 9.11 -5.07 4.56
CA ALA A 398 7.85 -4.32 4.64
C ALA A 398 6.91 -4.70 3.48
N ILE A 399 7.50 -4.85 2.29
CA ILE A 399 6.86 -5.40 1.09
C ILE A 399 7.92 -6.28 0.42
N ALA A 400 7.65 -7.57 0.32
CA ALA A 400 8.55 -8.52 -0.32
C ALA A 400 8.69 -8.22 -1.82
N SER A 401 9.83 -8.62 -2.41
CA SER A 401 10.04 -8.44 -3.86
C SER A 401 9.25 -9.48 -4.64
N ASN A 402 9.55 -10.76 -4.44
CA ASN A 402 8.93 -11.87 -5.17
C ASN A 402 8.42 -12.90 -4.15
N PRO A 403 7.09 -13.08 -4.00
CA PRO A 403 6.04 -12.27 -4.62
C PRO A 403 6.03 -10.81 -4.12
N GLY A 404 5.47 -9.91 -4.93
CA GLY A 404 5.29 -8.51 -4.54
C GLY A 404 4.10 -8.39 -3.59
N VAL A 405 4.32 -8.53 -2.29
CA VAL A 405 3.26 -8.59 -1.27
C VAL A 405 3.61 -7.79 -0.02
N ILE A 406 2.61 -7.14 0.59
CA ILE A 406 2.74 -6.48 1.88
C ILE A 406 2.91 -7.55 2.98
N PHE A 407 3.90 -7.35 3.83
CA PHE A 407 4.11 -8.13 5.04
C PHE A 407 3.54 -7.40 6.26
N PRO A 408 3.11 -8.12 7.32
CA PRO A 408 2.67 -7.52 8.59
C PRO A 408 3.86 -7.07 9.45
N TRP A 409 4.75 -6.26 8.88
CA TRP A 409 6.04 -5.94 9.48
C TRP A 409 5.90 -5.15 10.78
N GLU A 410 4.90 -4.28 10.94
CA GLU A 410 4.66 -3.57 12.21
C GLU A 410 4.27 -4.54 13.34
N ALA A 411 3.44 -5.54 13.04
CA ALA A 411 3.05 -6.56 14.00
C ALA A 411 4.26 -7.45 14.37
N ILE A 412 5.07 -7.81 13.37
CA ILE A 412 6.32 -8.57 13.57
C ILE A 412 7.32 -7.78 14.44
N VAL A 413 7.45 -6.46 14.25
CA VAL A 413 8.23 -5.59 15.15
C VAL A 413 7.69 -5.66 16.58
N GLY A 414 6.37 -5.65 16.76
CA GLY A 414 5.72 -5.88 18.06
C GLY A 414 6.11 -7.23 18.69
N THR A 415 6.10 -8.31 17.90
CA THR A 415 6.54 -9.63 18.33
C THR A 415 8.03 -9.65 18.70
N CYS A 416 8.89 -8.97 17.93
CA CYS A 416 10.32 -8.85 18.25
C CYS A 416 10.52 -8.19 19.62
N LYS A 417 9.79 -7.11 19.90
CA LYS A 417 9.84 -6.42 21.21
C LYS A 417 9.38 -7.29 22.37
N LYS A 418 8.35 -8.11 22.17
CA LYS A 418 7.86 -9.08 23.17
C LYS A 418 8.98 -10.03 23.62
N TYR A 419 9.89 -10.42 22.73
CA TYR A 419 10.98 -11.36 23.02
C TYR A 419 12.37 -10.72 23.16
N GLY A 420 12.47 -9.38 23.14
CA GLY A 420 13.74 -8.66 23.24
C GLY A 420 14.68 -8.88 22.05
N VAL A 421 14.11 -9.09 20.86
CA VAL A 421 14.82 -9.40 19.62
C VAL A 421 14.93 -8.15 18.76
N ILE A 422 16.07 -7.97 18.08
CA ILE A 422 16.31 -6.85 17.17
C ILE A 422 15.47 -7.01 15.90
N SER A 423 14.77 -5.96 15.52
CA SER A 423 13.98 -5.89 14.28
C SER A 423 14.72 -5.12 13.18
N VAL A 424 15.07 -5.79 12.08
CA VAL A 424 15.59 -5.15 10.87
C VAL A 424 14.53 -5.23 9.78
N VAL A 425 13.98 -4.08 9.40
CA VAL A 425 12.95 -4.00 8.37
C VAL A 425 13.60 -3.64 7.02
N ASP A 426 13.64 -4.60 6.10
CA ASP A 426 13.91 -4.33 4.69
C ASP A 426 12.66 -3.70 4.08
N ALA A 427 12.69 -2.38 3.98
CA ALA A 427 11.59 -1.60 3.45
C ALA A 427 11.89 -1.11 2.03
N ALA A 428 12.70 -1.83 1.24
CA ALA A 428 13.13 -1.42 -0.09
C ALA A 428 11.99 -0.93 -0.98
N HIS A 429 10.80 -1.51 -0.85
CA HIS A 429 9.61 -1.17 -1.63
C HIS A 429 8.63 -0.22 -0.90
N ALA A 430 8.88 0.22 0.33
CA ALA A 430 7.87 0.93 1.13
C ALA A 430 7.71 2.43 0.80
N ILE A 431 8.79 3.23 0.90
CA ILE A 431 8.69 4.70 0.84
C ILE A 431 8.11 5.18 -0.49
N GLY A 432 7.04 5.96 -0.44
CA GLY A 432 6.31 6.46 -1.62
C GLY A 432 5.31 5.47 -2.23
N GLN A 433 5.23 4.22 -1.72
CA GLN A 433 4.24 3.22 -2.12
C GLN A 433 3.16 2.99 -1.03
N ILE A 434 3.58 2.89 0.23
CA ILE A 434 2.67 2.73 1.38
C ILE A 434 2.95 3.81 2.44
N LYS A 435 1.93 4.15 3.22
CA LYS A 435 2.10 5.04 4.36
C LYS A 435 2.96 4.35 5.41
N THR A 436 3.98 5.03 5.92
CA THR A 436 4.90 4.50 6.92
C THR A 436 5.03 5.48 8.07
N ASP A 437 4.99 4.98 9.30
CA ASP A 437 5.29 5.73 10.51
C ASP A 437 6.22 4.88 11.39
N VAL A 438 7.53 5.14 11.28
CA VAL A 438 8.54 4.40 12.04
C VAL A 438 8.53 4.77 13.52
N LYS A 439 7.87 5.85 13.94
CA LYS A 439 7.70 6.16 15.36
C LYS A 439 6.56 5.38 15.98
N LYS A 440 5.50 5.14 15.21
CA LYS A 440 4.39 4.29 15.63
C LYS A 440 4.79 2.81 15.68
N ALA A 441 5.41 2.30 14.61
CA ALA A 441 5.86 0.91 14.56
C ALA A 441 7.08 0.68 15.47
N ASP A 442 7.96 1.68 15.54
CA ASP A 442 9.14 1.73 16.38
C ASP A 442 10.10 0.53 16.16
N PRO A 443 10.53 0.27 14.90
CA PRO A 443 11.53 -0.77 14.59
C PRO A 443 12.93 -0.35 15.08
N ASP A 444 13.84 -1.32 15.16
CA ASP A 444 15.23 -1.05 15.54
C ASP A 444 16.07 -0.52 14.40
N PHE A 445 15.79 -1.01 13.19
CA PHE A 445 16.39 -0.54 11.95
C PHE A 445 15.36 -0.64 10.82
N TRP A 446 15.33 0.37 9.95
CA TRP A 446 14.44 0.39 8.80
C TRP A 446 15.13 1.04 7.60
N VAL A 447 15.05 0.42 6.42
CA VAL A 447 15.82 0.87 5.25
C VAL A 447 14.99 0.84 3.97
N SER A 448 14.87 1.96 3.25
CA SER A 448 14.01 2.04 2.06
C SER A 448 14.64 2.77 0.88
N ASN A 449 14.43 2.24 -0.34
CA ASN A 449 14.96 2.84 -1.56
C ASN A 449 14.09 4.00 -2.03
N CYS A 450 14.67 5.19 -2.14
CA CYS A 450 13.99 6.34 -2.73
C CYS A 450 13.85 6.19 -4.26
N HIS A 451 14.80 5.50 -4.89
CA HIS A 451 14.85 5.38 -6.35
C HIS A 451 13.82 4.44 -6.97
N LYS A 452 13.07 3.71 -6.16
CA LYS A 452 11.93 2.91 -6.61
C LYS A 452 10.70 3.83 -6.66
N TRP A 453 9.88 3.80 -5.62
CA TRP A 453 8.56 4.42 -5.61
C TRP A 453 8.53 5.92 -5.32
N LEU A 454 9.62 6.47 -4.77
CA LEU A 454 9.75 7.91 -4.55
C LEU A 454 10.17 8.67 -5.81
N LEU A 455 10.43 7.97 -6.92
CA LEU A 455 10.78 8.53 -8.22
C LEU A 455 12.11 9.32 -8.23
N SER A 456 12.97 9.12 -7.24
CA SER A 456 14.34 9.66 -7.29
C SER A 456 15.18 8.88 -8.30
N HIS A 457 16.34 9.39 -8.66
CA HIS A 457 17.29 8.63 -9.46
C HIS A 457 17.90 7.50 -8.64
N ARG A 458 18.34 6.45 -9.35
CA ARG A 458 19.08 5.30 -8.78
C ARG A 458 20.34 5.78 -8.07
N GLY A 459 20.51 5.32 -6.82
CA GLY A 459 21.52 5.81 -5.89
C GLY A 459 20.89 6.74 -4.86
N GLY A 460 20.47 6.18 -3.73
CA GLY A 460 19.76 6.88 -2.67
C GLY A 460 18.70 6.00 -1.99
N ALA A 461 18.93 5.71 -0.72
CA ALA A 461 18.03 5.03 0.19
C ALA A 461 18.13 5.69 1.57
N VAL A 462 17.02 5.73 2.29
CA VAL A 462 16.98 6.21 3.66
C VAL A 462 17.23 5.05 4.61
N LEU A 463 18.19 5.20 5.51
CA LEU A 463 18.44 4.31 6.65
C LEU A 463 17.97 5.04 7.90
N TYR A 464 16.93 4.51 8.54
CA TYR A 464 16.44 4.96 9.84
C TYR A 464 17.05 4.12 10.96
N VAL A 465 17.59 4.81 11.97
CA VAL A 465 18.08 4.23 13.22
C VAL A 465 17.61 5.12 14.38
N PRO A 466 16.74 4.62 15.26
CA PRO A 466 16.29 5.39 16.41
C PRO A 466 17.47 5.69 17.32
N THR A 467 17.43 6.85 17.98
CA THR A 467 18.54 7.36 18.82
C THR A 467 19.09 6.29 19.78
N ARG A 468 18.22 5.48 20.38
CA ARG A 468 18.57 4.39 21.31
C ARG A 468 19.50 3.32 20.72
N ASN A 469 19.51 3.12 19.41
CA ASN A 469 20.26 2.06 18.72
C ASN A 469 21.46 2.57 17.91
N GLN A 470 21.63 3.88 17.77
CA GLN A 470 22.70 4.47 16.95
C GLN A 470 24.11 4.04 17.38
N HIS A 471 24.31 3.79 18.68
CA HIS A 471 25.58 3.32 19.24
C HIS A 471 25.96 1.91 18.77
N LEU A 472 25.00 1.11 18.29
CA LEU A 472 25.24 -0.21 17.72
C LEU A 472 25.90 -0.10 16.34
N ILE A 473 25.71 1.03 15.64
CA ILE A 473 26.30 1.28 14.33
C ILE A 473 27.59 2.08 14.51
N ARG A 474 28.67 1.33 14.81
CA ARG A 474 29.99 1.87 15.13
C ARG A 474 30.74 2.42 13.92
N SER A 475 30.48 1.91 12.72
CA SER A 475 31.12 2.31 11.48
C SER A 475 30.11 2.35 10.34
N THR A 476 30.30 3.27 9.39
CA THR A 476 29.66 3.22 8.08
C THR A 476 30.19 2.02 7.27
N PHE A 477 29.53 1.75 6.14
CA PHE A 477 30.05 0.83 5.12
C PHE A 477 30.33 1.62 3.84
N PRO A 478 31.53 1.56 3.25
CA PRO A 478 32.76 1.19 3.94
C PRO A 478 33.04 2.14 5.13
N THR A 479 33.94 1.74 6.03
CA THR A 479 34.47 2.64 7.07
C THR A 479 35.14 3.85 6.41
N SER A 480 34.91 5.05 6.94
CA SER A 480 35.47 6.29 6.37
C SER A 480 35.92 7.28 7.43
N ALA A 481 36.24 8.52 7.01
CA ALA A 481 36.88 9.55 7.82
C ALA A 481 36.10 9.98 9.07
N GLY A 482 34.79 9.71 9.11
CA GLY A 482 33.93 9.95 10.27
C GLY A 482 34.07 8.93 11.40
N TYR A 483 34.70 7.78 11.17
CA TYR A 483 34.92 6.76 12.20
C TYR A 483 35.97 7.20 13.23
N GLU A 484 35.71 6.93 14.49
CA GLU A 484 36.66 7.16 15.59
C GLU A 484 36.79 5.89 16.45
N SER A 485 38.01 5.40 16.59
CA SER A 485 38.28 4.19 17.37
C SER A 485 38.33 4.51 18.86
N THR A 486 37.59 3.75 19.67
CA THR A 486 37.70 3.81 21.14
C THR A 486 39.00 3.17 21.65
N ARG A 487 39.63 2.30 20.86
CA ARG A 487 40.87 1.61 21.22
C ARG A 487 42.12 2.35 20.72
N TYR A 488 42.03 2.98 19.55
CA TYR A 488 43.13 3.70 18.91
C TYR A 488 42.68 5.11 18.51
N PRO A 489 42.37 5.99 19.49
CA PRO A 489 41.85 7.31 19.20
C PRO A 489 42.88 8.17 18.45
N THR A 490 42.42 9.02 17.54
CA THR A 490 43.26 9.95 16.79
C THR A 490 43.78 11.06 17.72
N PRO A 491 45.11 11.18 17.93
CA PRO A 491 45.65 12.18 18.85
C PRO A 491 45.25 13.61 18.45
N GLY A 492 44.73 14.37 19.41
CA GLY A 492 44.31 15.77 19.20
C GLY A 492 42.97 15.96 18.49
N ALA A 493 42.32 14.89 18.00
CA ALA A 493 40.97 14.97 17.46
C ALA A 493 39.94 14.91 18.60
N ASN A 494 39.39 16.06 19.00
CA ASN A 494 38.25 16.10 19.93
C ASN A 494 36.93 16.12 19.16
N ARG A 495 36.59 14.97 18.56
CA ARG A 495 35.32 14.82 17.80
C ARG A 495 34.23 14.34 18.74
N LYS A 496 33.15 15.12 18.87
CA LYS A 496 31.94 14.65 19.54
C LYS A 496 31.36 13.50 18.73
N TRP A 497 31.01 12.39 19.39
CA TRP A 497 30.35 11.27 18.72
C TRP A 497 28.93 11.69 18.32
N GLU A 498 28.67 11.68 17.01
CA GLU A 498 27.37 11.95 16.41
C GLU A 498 27.17 10.96 15.27
N TRP A 499 26.17 10.09 15.41
CA TRP A 499 25.98 8.95 14.52
C TRP A 499 25.79 9.37 13.06
N ALA A 500 24.87 10.31 12.79
CA ALA A 500 24.58 10.76 11.43
C ALA A 500 25.77 11.45 10.76
N SER A 501 26.61 12.14 11.55
CA SER A 501 27.81 12.83 11.05
C SER A 501 28.83 11.86 10.42
N GLN A 502 28.83 10.58 10.82
CA GLN A 502 29.68 9.56 10.20
C GLN A 502 29.33 9.30 8.73
N TYR A 503 28.09 9.55 8.32
CA TYR A 503 27.58 9.35 6.96
C TYR A 503 27.75 10.57 6.07
N THR A 504 28.27 11.68 6.60
CA THR A 504 28.51 12.87 5.80
C THR A 504 29.56 12.63 4.72
N TRP A 505 30.51 11.72 4.95
CA TRP A 505 31.50 11.33 3.96
C TRP A 505 31.87 9.86 4.11
N THR A 506 31.39 9.01 3.20
CA THR A 506 31.64 7.56 3.17
C THR A 506 32.54 7.12 2.01
N GLY A 507 33.39 8.04 1.55
CA GLY A 507 34.21 7.89 0.35
C GLY A 507 33.68 8.73 -0.81
N THR A 508 34.57 9.09 -1.74
CA THR A 508 34.22 9.93 -2.90
C THR A 508 33.28 9.15 -3.82
N VAL A 509 32.07 9.68 -4.03
CA VAL A 509 31.03 9.15 -4.92
C VAL A 509 30.36 10.30 -5.67
N ASP A 510 29.57 9.96 -6.69
CA ASP A 510 28.63 10.92 -7.27
C ASP A 510 27.46 11.16 -6.29
N TRP A 511 27.33 12.39 -5.81
CA TRP A 511 26.29 12.81 -4.87
C TRP A 511 25.00 13.28 -5.56
N ALA A 512 25.03 13.57 -6.86
CA ALA A 512 23.84 14.04 -7.58
C ALA A 512 22.65 13.07 -7.45
N PRO A 513 22.83 11.74 -7.51
CA PRO A 513 21.74 10.79 -7.26
C PRO A 513 21.09 10.93 -5.88
N TYR A 514 21.87 11.20 -4.83
CA TYR A 514 21.38 11.31 -3.45
C TYR A 514 20.46 12.53 -3.32
N PHE A 515 20.85 13.65 -3.94
CA PHE A 515 20.09 14.90 -3.88
C PHE A 515 18.90 14.93 -4.83
N SER A 516 18.86 14.03 -5.82
CA SER A 516 17.70 13.87 -6.71
C SER A 516 16.39 13.60 -5.95
N VAL A 517 16.48 13.09 -4.72
CA VAL A 517 15.34 12.89 -3.80
C VAL A 517 14.59 14.19 -3.54
N ILE A 518 15.28 15.33 -3.37
CA ILE A 518 14.65 16.64 -3.17
C ILE A 518 13.69 16.94 -4.32
N LYS A 519 14.21 16.85 -5.56
CA LYS A 519 13.41 17.14 -6.76
C LYS A 519 12.30 16.12 -6.99
N ALA A 520 12.51 14.88 -6.60
CA ALA A 520 11.49 13.85 -6.71
C ALA A 520 10.31 14.13 -5.79
N LEU A 521 10.56 14.58 -4.55
CA LEU A 521 9.53 14.99 -3.61
C LEU A 521 8.79 16.26 -4.05
N GLU A 522 9.50 17.25 -4.58
CA GLU A 522 8.88 18.42 -5.21
C GLU A 522 7.94 18.01 -6.35
N PHE A 523 8.40 17.13 -7.24
CA PHE A 523 7.58 16.63 -8.34
C PHE A 523 6.34 15.90 -7.84
N ARG A 524 6.48 14.99 -6.86
CA ARG A 524 5.36 14.27 -6.26
C ARG A 524 4.33 15.21 -5.62
N ARG A 525 4.79 16.24 -4.90
CA ARG A 525 3.92 17.31 -4.39
C ARG A 525 3.18 18.04 -5.53
N SER A 526 3.88 18.37 -6.62
CA SER A 526 3.30 19.09 -7.76
C SER A 526 2.23 18.31 -8.53
N ILE A 527 2.18 16.98 -8.37
CA ILE A 527 1.20 16.11 -9.01
C ILE A 527 0.09 15.65 -8.04
N GLY A 528 -0.05 16.32 -6.89
CA GLY A 528 -1.14 16.09 -5.93
C GLY A 528 -0.73 15.34 -4.66
N GLY A 529 0.57 15.05 -4.48
CA GLY A 529 1.11 14.53 -3.23
C GLY A 529 0.95 13.03 -2.99
N GLU A 530 1.50 12.57 -1.87
CA GLU A 530 1.68 11.15 -1.55
C GLU A 530 0.37 10.36 -1.54
N ASP A 531 -0.67 10.85 -0.83
CA ASP A 531 -1.93 10.13 -0.67
C ASP A 531 -2.64 9.90 -2.02
N ARG A 532 -2.61 10.90 -2.91
CA ARG A 532 -3.19 10.79 -4.26
C ARG A 532 -2.46 9.73 -5.08
N ILE A 533 -1.13 9.76 -5.07
CA ILE A 533 -0.27 8.83 -5.82
C ILE A 533 -0.45 7.40 -5.30
N MET A 534 -0.37 7.20 -3.98
CA MET A 534 -0.51 5.88 -3.36
C MET A 534 -1.89 5.29 -3.64
N ASN A 535 -2.97 6.09 -3.48
CA ASN A 535 -4.32 5.62 -3.77
C ASN A 535 -4.49 5.20 -5.23
N TYR A 536 -4.07 6.04 -6.18
CA TYR A 536 -4.19 5.73 -7.60
C TYR A 536 -3.45 4.45 -7.98
N THR A 537 -2.17 4.35 -7.58
CA THR A 537 -1.35 3.20 -7.95
C THR A 537 -1.80 1.90 -7.29
N HIS A 538 -2.30 1.96 -6.06
CA HIS A 538 -2.92 0.80 -5.40
C HIS A 538 -4.20 0.36 -6.13
N THR A 539 -5.13 1.28 -6.38
CA THR A 539 -6.37 0.96 -7.11
C THR A 539 -6.07 0.37 -8.48
N LEU A 540 -5.09 0.94 -9.20
CA LEU A 540 -4.67 0.42 -10.50
C LEU A 540 -4.04 -0.97 -10.43
N ALA A 541 -3.24 -1.26 -9.40
CA ALA A 541 -2.73 -2.61 -9.21
C ALA A 541 -3.85 -3.63 -8.97
N VAL A 542 -4.84 -3.30 -8.13
CA VAL A 542 -5.99 -4.16 -7.82
C VAL A 542 -6.86 -4.41 -9.06
N GLU A 543 -7.27 -3.35 -9.75
CA GLU A 543 -8.13 -3.47 -10.94
C GLU A 543 -7.38 -4.07 -12.14
N GLY A 544 -6.11 -3.72 -12.30
CA GLY A 544 -5.21 -4.33 -13.27
C GLY A 544 -5.09 -5.83 -13.05
N ALA A 545 -4.89 -6.30 -11.81
CA ALA A 545 -4.87 -7.73 -11.49
C ALA A 545 -6.18 -8.43 -11.86
N LYS A 546 -7.34 -7.82 -11.57
CA LYS A 546 -8.67 -8.35 -11.96
C LYS A 546 -8.81 -8.46 -13.48
N ARG A 547 -8.31 -7.47 -14.23
CA ARG A 547 -8.33 -7.48 -15.69
C ARG A 547 -7.44 -8.58 -16.26
N VAL A 548 -6.21 -8.71 -15.77
CA VAL A 548 -5.28 -9.79 -16.15
C VAL A 548 -5.90 -11.16 -15.83
N ARG A 549 -6.47 -11.33 -14.64
CA ARG A 549 -7.18 -12.56 -14.24
C ARG A 549 -8.32 -12.90 -15.20
N LYS A 550 -9.14 -11.92 -15.60
CA LYS A 550 -10.23 -12.11 -16.58
C LYS A 550 -9.71 -12.63 -17.92
N ILE A 551 -8.57 -12.11 -18.38
CA ILE A 551 -7.92 -12.53 -19.65
C ILE A 551 -7.31 -13.93 -19.53
N TRP A 552 -6.66 -14.23 -18.42
CA TRP A 552 -5.91 -15.48 -18.23
C TRP A 552 -6.76 -16.66 -17.74
N GLY A 553 -7.88 -16.39 -17.06
CA GLY A 553 -8.69 -17.42 -16.42
C GLY A 553 -8.00 -18.10 -15.23
N THR A 554 -7.01 -17.45 -14.62
CA THR A 554 -6.23 -17.96 -13.49
C THR A 554 -6.58 -17.22 -12.19
N GLN A 555 -5.68 -17.18 -11.20
CA GLN A 555 -5.90 -16.56 -9.89
C GLN A 555 -4.94 -15.40 -9.61
N ILE A 556 -5.40 -14.47 -8.78
CA ILE A 556 -4.59 -13.39 -8.20
C ILE A 556 -4.02 -13.90 -6.87
N MET A 557 -2.78 -13.56 -6.54
CA MET A 557 -2.20 -13.84 -5.23
C MET A 557 -2.73 -12.81 -4.23
N GLU A 558 -3.85 -13.12 -3.61
CA GLU A 558 -4.47 -12.28 -2.57
C GLU A 558 -5.06 -13.16 -1.47
N ASN A 559 -5.09 -12.66 -0.24
CA ASN A 559 -5.74 -13.33 0.88
C ASN A 559 -7.22 -12.89 1.01
N SER A 560 -7.99 -13.51 1.92
CA SER A 560 -9.41 -13.17 2.12
C SER A 560 -9.63 -11.71 2.55
N ASP A 561 -8.62 -11.11 3.17
CA ASP A 561 -8.68 -9.82 3.83
C ASP A 561 -8.27 -8.68 2.87
N GLY A 562 -7.71 -9.03 1.70
CA GLY A 562 -7.26 -8.09 0.69
C GLY A 562 -6.03 -7.27 1.11
N GLU A 563 -5.12 -7.89 1.86
CA GLU A 563 -4.01 -7.21 2.53
C GLU A 563 -2.66 -7.33 1.80
N LEU A 564 -2.55 -8.19 0.78
CA LEU A 564 -1.25 -8.47 0.14
C LEU A 564 -0.89 -7.43 -0.93
N THR A 565 -1.86 -6.91 -1.66
CA THR A 565 -1.63 -6.01 -2.80
C THR A 565 -1.30 -4.58 -2.35
N ALA A 566 -0.13 -4.07 -2.73
CA ALA A 566 0.22 -2.66 -2.64
C ALA A 566 -0.02 -1.97 -3.99
N SER A 567 1.00 -1.31 -4.56
CA SER A 567 1.04 -0.91 -5.97
C SER A 567 1.70 -1.98 -6.86
N MET A 568 1.98 -3.15 -6.28
CA MET A 568 2.38 -4.37 -6.99
C MET A 568 1.33 -5.45 -6.76
N CYS A 569 0.96 -6.15 -7.83
CA CYS A 569 0.04 -7.29 -7.77
C CYS A 569 0.63 -8.50 -8.48
N ASN A 570 0.24 -9.71 -8.07
CA ASN A 570 0.73 -10.95 -8.65
C ASN A 570 -0.43 -11.77 -9.21
N VAL A 571 -0.28 -12.26 -10.45
CA VAL A 571 -1.29 -13.11 -11.11
C VAL A 571 -0.63 -14.36 -11.65
N GLU A 572 -1.26 -15.52 -11.47
CA GLU A 572 -0.71 -16.81 -11.92
C GLU A 572 -0.65 -16.87 -13.44
N ILE A 573 0.52 -17.16 -14.00
CA ILE A 573 0.75 -17.21 -15.45
C ILE A 573 0.13 -18.50 -16.02
N PRO A 574 -0.81 -18.42 -16.97
CA PRO A 574 -1.40 -19.61 -17.59
C PRO A 574 -0.41 -20.31 -18.51
N TYR A 575 -0.58 -21.63 -18.66
CA TYR A 575 0.17 -22.51 -19.58
C TYR A 575 1.69 -22.65 -19.32
N ALA A 576 2.28 -21.87 -18.42
CA ALA A 576 3.68 -22.01 -18.05
C ALA A 576 3.92 -23.38 -17.38
N SER A 577 4.61 -24.27 -18.10
CA SER A 577 4.88 -25.64 -17.61
C SER A 577 5.74 -25.61 -16.34
N SER A 578 5.47 -26.52 -15.40
CA SER A 578 6.34 -26.69 -14.24
C SER A 578 7.70 -27.21 -14.70
N PRO A 579 8.80 -26.52 -14.38
CA PRO A 579 10.14 -26.98 -14.73
C PRO A 579 10.48 -28.25 -13.95
N LYS A 580 11.23 -29.18 -14.55
CA LYS A 580 11.65 -30.43 -13.90
C LYS A 580 12.77 -30.23 -12.87
N ASP A 581 13.56 -29.17 -13.05
CA ASP A 581 14.74 -28.83 -12.27
C ASP A 581 15.06 -27.32 -12.38
N VAL A 582 15.98 -26.84 -11.53
CA VAL A 582 16.41 -25.44 -11.51
C VAL A 582 17.00 -24.99 -12.86
N PRO A 583 17.83 -25.77 -13.57
CA PRO A 583 18.28 -25.40 -14.92
C PRO A 583 17.13 -25.16 -15.91
N GLU A 584 16.11 -26.02 -15.96
CA GLU A 584 14.96 -25.83 -16.85
C GLU A 584 14.15 -24.58 -16.45
N GLN A 585 14.01 -24.32 -15.15
CA GLN A 585 13.39 -23.08 -14.66
C GLN A 585 14.13 -21.82 -15.17
N LEU A 586 15.47 -21.82 -15.12
CA LEU A 586 16.27 -20.69 -15.60
C LEU A 586 16.14 -20.49 -17.12
N LEU A 587 16.07 -21.58 -17.90
CA LEU A 587 15.82 -21.48 -19.34
C LEU A 587 14.44 -20.91 -19.65
N GLN A 588 13.40 -21.36 -18.93
CA GLN A 588 12.05 -20.81 -19.06
C GLN A 588 12.02 -19.32 -18.69
N GLN A 589 12.65 -18.93 -17.58
CA GLN A 589 12.75 -17.53 -17.14
C GLN A 589 13.41 -16.66 -18.21
N ARG A 590 14.58 -17.07 -18.72
CA ARG A 590 15.31 -16.30 -19.74
C ARG A 590 14.50 -16.13 -21.01
N TYR A 591 13.82 -17.19 -21.44
CA TYR A 591 12.93 -17.12 -22.59
C TYR A 591 11.78 -16.12 -22.37
N ILE A 592 11.15 -16.15 -21.18
CA ILE A 592 10.10 -15.19 -20.82
C ILE A 592 10.65 -13.75 -20.87
N ASP A 593 11.81 -13.50 -20.24
CA ASP A 593 12.45 -12.19 -20.21
C ASP A 593 12.78 -11.67 -21.62
N ASP A 594 13.38 -12.51 -22.47
CA ASP A 594 13.73 -12.17 -23.85
C ASP A 594 12.50 -11.83 -24.70
N GLU A 595 11.43 -12.60 -24.58
CA GLU A 595 10.19 -12.35 -25.32
C GLU A 595 9.46 -11.09 -24.82
N LEU A 596 9.56 -10.76 -23.54
CA LEU A 596 9.09 -9.49 -22.99
C LEU A 596 9.90 -8.31 -23.55
N PHE A 597 11.23 -8.41 -23.61
CA PHE A 597 12.07 -7.38 -24.21
C PHE A 597 11.73 -7.16 -25.69
N LYS A 598 11.49 -8.24 -26.46
CA LYS A 598 11.02 -8.14 -27.86
C LYS A 598 9.67 -7.44 -27.97
N ALA A 599 8.81 -7.60 -26.98
CA ALA A 599 7.53 -6.89 -26.88
C ALA A 599 7.67 -5.46 -26.30
N ASN A 600 8.89 -4.96 -26.05
CA ASN A 600 9.13 -3.65 -25.46
C ASN A 600 8.34 -3.42 -24.15
N THR A 601 8.28 -4.45 -23.30
CA THR A 601 7.70 -4.39 -21.96
C THR A 601 8.51 -5.29 -21.02
N PHE A 602 8.26 -5.22 -19.71
CA PHE A 602 8.82 -6.19 -18.77
C PHE A 602 7.91 -6.33 -17.56
N ILE A 603 7.68 -7.58 -17.18
CA ILE A 603 6.88 -7.99 -16.02
C ILE A 603 7.68 -9.12 -15.37
N ALA A 604 7.96 -9.02 -14.08
CA ALA A 604 8.77 -10.02 -13.42
C ALA A 604 7.97 -11.33 -13.30
N ALA A 605 8.34 -12.34 -14.09
CA ALA A 605 7.89 -13.71 -13.88
C ALA A 605 8.76 -14.37 -12.81
N PHE A 606 8.15 -15.14 -11.90
CA PHE A 606 8.86 -15.85 -10.84
C PHE A 606 8.11 -17.11 -10.42
N ARG A 607 8.84 -18.03 -9.77
CA ARG A 607 8.30 -19.26 -9.20
C ARG A 607 7.99 -19.07 -7.72
N HIS A 608 6.80 -19.51 -7.30
CA HIS A 608 6.39 -19.51 -5.91
C HIS A 608 5.30 -20.56 -5.68
N ASP A 609 5.46 -21.38 -4.64
CA ASP A 609 4.55 -22.46 -4.25
C ASP A 609 4.11 -23.34 -5.42
N GLY A 610 5.09 -23.89 -6.14
CA GLY A 610 4.79 -24.80 -7.25
C GLY A 610 4.23 -24.15 -8.52
N LYS A 611 4.11 -22.81 -8.59
CA LYS A 611 3.47 -22.09 -9.70
C LYS A 611 4.30 -20.96 -10.27
N TRP A 612 4.03 -20.59 -11.52
CA TRP A 612 4.57 -19.40 -12.16
C TRP A 612 3.64 -18.21 -11.92
N TRP A 613 4.20 -17.10 -11.48
CA TRP A 613 3.49 -15.87 -11.17
C TRP A 613 4.12 -14.70 -11.92
N ALA A 614 3.29 -13.76 -12.35
CA ALA A 614 3.72 -12.49 -12.93
C ALA A 614 3.44 -11.37 -11.93
N ARG A 615 4.47 -10.61 -11.55
CA ARG A 615 4.37 -9.41 -10.71
C ARG A 615 4.30 -8.17 -11.57
N PHE A 616 3.16 -7.49 -11.53
CA PHE A 616 2.94 -6.20 -12.18
C PHE A 616 3.14 -5.07 -11.18
N SER A 617 3.65 -3.93 -11.63
CA SER A 617 3.83 -2.71 -10.83
C SER A 617 3.04 -1.57 -11.48
N ALA A 618 1.98 -1.11 -10.82
CA ALA A 618 1.20 0.04 -11.25
C ALA A 618 1.94 1.36 -10.93
N GLN A 619 1.87 2.33 -11.82
CA GLN A 619 2.44 3.66 -11.62
C GLN A 619 1.53 4.77 -12.18
N VAL A 620 1.85 6.03 -11.86
CA VAL A 620 1.01 7.20 -12.21
C VAL A 620 0.90 7.45 -13.72
N TRP A 621 1.75 6.82 -14.53
CA TRP A 621 1.69 6.86 -15.99
C TRP A 621 0.99 5.67 -16.62
N ASN A 622 0.56 4.69 -15.81
CA ASN A 622 -0.10 3.50 -16.33
C ASN A 622 -1.61 3.64 -16.31
N ASP A 623 -2.30 2.85 -17.11
CA ASP A 623 -3.74 2.61 -17.01
C ASP A 623 -4.06 1.12 -17.22
N LEU A 624 -5.34 0.73 -17.29
CA LEU A 624 -5.74 -0.67 -17.43
C LEU A 624 -5.31 -1.26 -18.77
N SER A 625 -5.19 -0.45 -19.83
CA SER A 625 -4.79 -0.94 -21.15
C SER A 625 -3.35 -1.48 -21.16
N ASP A 626 -2.46 -0.93 -20.31
CA ASP A 626 -1.11 -1.46 -20.14
C ASP A 626 -1.14 -2.89 -19.58
N PHE A 627 -1.98 -3.13 -18.57
CA PHE A 627 -2.16 -4.45 -17.96
C PHE A 627 -2.73 -5.45 -18.96
N GLU A 628 -3.70 -5.03 -19.78
CA GLU A 628 -4.25 -5.88 -20.85
C GLU A 628 -3.22 -6.22 -21.93
N TYR A 629 -2.42 -5.24 -22.34
CA TYR A 629 -1.34 -5.43 -23.29
C TYR A 629 -0.36 -6.48 -22.77
N ALA A 630 0.15 -6.28 -21.56
CA ALA A 630 1.07 -7.21 -20.91
C ALA A 630 0.46 -8.59 -20.69
N ALA A 631 -0.83 -8.67 -20.34
CA ALA A 631 -1.55 -9.92 -20.20
C ALA A 631 -1.56 -10.71 -21.52
N LYS A 632 -1.87 -10.06 -22.65
CA LYS A 632 -1.88 -10.70 -23.97
C LYS A 632 -0.48 -11.19 -24.38
N VAL A 633 0.56 -10.40 -24.10
CA VAL A 633 1.96 -10.77 -24.36
C VAL A 633 2.36 -12.00 -23.55
N LEU A 634 2.19 -11.98 -22.23
CA LEU A 634 2.55 -13.10 -21.36
C LEU A 634 1.68 -14.35 -21.61
N LEU A 635 0.42 -14.20 -22.01
CA LEU A 635 -0.44 -15.33 -22.41
C LEU A 635 0.13 -16.06 -23.63
N ARG A 636 0.64 -15.31 -24.64
CA ARG A 636 1.35 -15.89 -25.78
C ARG A 636 2.60 -16.61 -25.29
N ILE A 637 3.44 -15.94 -24.51
CA ILE A 637 4.71 -16.49 -24.01
C ILE A 637 4.47 -17.77 -23.19
N GLY A 638 3.45 -17.81 -22.33
CA GLY A 638 3.09 -18.98 -21.55
C GLY A 638 2.76 -20.20 -22.42
N LYS A 639 2.04 -20.01 -23.53
CA LYS A 639 1.77 -21.08 -24.52
C LYS A 639 3.06 -21.54 -25.21
N GLU A 640 3.95 -20.61 -25.55
CA GLU A 640 5.24 -20.91 -26.17
C GLU A 640 6.16 -21.70 -25.22
N VAL A 641 6.12 -21.37 -23.93
CA VAL A 641 6.79 -22.14 -22.88
C VAL A 641 6.19 -23.54 -22.77
N GLN A 642 4.87 -23.67 -22.83
CA GLN A 642 4.18 -24.97 -22.84
C GLN A 642 4.61 -25.85 -24.03
N GLU A 643 4.72 -25.24 -25.21
CA GLU A 643 5.18 -25.88 -26.45
C GLU A 643 6.68 -26.20 -26.45
N GLY A 644 7.43 -25.78 -25.42
CA GLY A 644 8.86 -26.04 -25.27
C GLY A 644 9.74 -25.15 -26.15
N LYS A 645 9.27 -23.98 -26.61
CA LYS A 645 10.05 -23.09 -27.49
C LYS A 645 11.34 -22.59 -26.83
N TYR A 646 11.37 -22.44 -25.50
CA TYR A 646 12.56 -22.07 -24.73
C TYR A 646 13.75 -23.04 -24.94
N LYS A 647 13.48 -24.31 -25.30
CA LYS A 647 14.53 -25.32 -25.57
C LYS A 647 15.30 -25.06 -26.87
N LYS A 648 14.82 -24.15 -27.71
CA LYS A 648 15.42 -23.80 -29.01
C LYS A 648 16.33 -22.56 -28.93
N GLN A 649 16.46 -21.93 -27.76
CA GLN A 649 17.40 -20.82 -27.59
C GLN A 649 18.84 -21.35 -27.63
N ASP A 650 19.73 -20.62 -28.32
CA ASP A 650 21.18 -20.86 -28.29
C ASP A 650 21.74 -20.45 -26.92
N ILE A 651 21.47 -21.26 -25.90
CA ILE A 651 21.98 -21.10 -24.55
C ILE A 651 22.75 -22.36 -24.18
N SER A 652 23.99 -22.19 -23.73
CA SER A 652 24.80 -23.30 -23.23
C SER A 652 24.13 -23.96 -22.03
N GLU A 653 23.75 -25.23 -22.16
CA GLU A 653 23.27 -26.04 -21.04
C GLU A 653 24.30 -26.10 -19.90
N ALA A 654 25.60 -26.07 -20.24
CA ALA A 654 26.68 -26.11 -19.25
C ALA A 654 26.74 -24.82 -18.42
N GLU A 655 26.60 -23.65 -19.05
CA GLU A 655 26.56 -22.36 -18.34
C GLU A 655 25.32 -22.25 -17.44
N THR A 656 24.18 -22.76 -17.91
CA THR A 656 22.93 -22.75 -17.13
C THR A 656 23.03 -23.68 -15.92
N LYS A 657 23.59 -24.88 -16.10
CA LYS A 657 23.86 -25.82 -14.99
C LYS A 657 24.83 -25.24 -13.98
N GLU A 658 25.84 -24.50 -14.42
CA GLU A 658 26.79 -23.85 -13.51
C GLU A 658 26.13 -22.75 -12.67
N GLN A 659 25.31 -21.89 -13.28
CA GLN A 659 24.57 -20.86 -12.55
C GLN A 659 23.56 -21.45 -11.55
N ALA A 660 22.95 -22.59 -11.88
CA ALA A 660 22.00 -23.26 -11.00
C ALA A 660 22.63 -23.78 -9.70
N LYS A 661 23.94 -24.09 -9.67
CA LYS A 661 24.62 -24.67 -8.48
C LYS A 661 24.59 -23.76 -7.25
N GLY A 662 24.46 -22.44 -7.43
CA GLY A 662 24.46 -21.45 -6.36
C GLY A 662 23.08 -20.97 -5.92
N LEU A 663 22.02 -21.42 -6.59
CA LEU A 663 20.65 -20.99 -6.27
C LEU A 663 20.01 -21.97 -5.28
N PRO A 664 19.30 -21.48 -4.25
CA PRO A 664 18.46 -22.36 -3.46
C PRO A 664 17.47 -23.05 -4.39
N ALA A 665 17.34 -24.37 -4.28
CA ALA A 665 16.20 -25.08 -4.85
C ALA A 665 14.97 -24.54 -4.10
N GLN A 666 14.28 -23.55 -4.67
CA GLN A 666 13.13 -22.87 -4.04
C GLN A 666 11.91 -23.79 -3.85
N ASP A 667 12.06 -25.10 -3.98
CA ASP A 667 11.01 -26.11 -3.86
C ASP A 667 11.42 -27.25 -2.91
N GLN A 668 11.88 -26.91 -1.69
CA GLN A 668 11.69 -27.77 -0.51
C GLN A 668 11.11 -27.00 0.66
#